data_AF-A0A918C5A0-F1
#
_entry.id   AF-A0A918C5A0-F1
#
_cell.length_a   1.000
_cell.length_b   1.000
_cell.length_c   1.000
_cell.angle_alpha   90.00
_cell.angle_beta   90.00
_cell.angle_gamma   90.00
#
_symmetry.space_group_name_H-M   'P 1'
#
loop_
_entity.id
_entity.type
_entity.pdbx_description
1 polymer ?
#
loop_
_entity_poly.entity_id
_entity_poly.type
_entity_poly.pdbx_seq_one_letter_code
_entity_poly.pdbx_strand_id
1 'polypeptide(L)'
;MWFRVLGPMEVLDGSRPIALGGTKQRATLGYLLLNANRVVPTRELLGALWPDGTQPTTARKILQNAVWGLRGSLAAGSTDRESGLLLTKAPGYVLRVERDQVDLHLFHRRTQEGRAALESGSPAQAAVTLRDALSLWQGQAMSDLVESGINWPELEAAEKARLGAMEDFFEAELRCGRHQSALGALEAMVEAQPLRERLCGQLMLALYRCGRQADALNVYSRVRAALIENLGLEPRRELQSLQQAILTQDSKLSPPELPSPVLTLVRRDAGPAQDAAPARPAPPRAVAVAAPDRPGTHRDAVHGRPERGTDLVPDTHAPRRVRVPPQRTASESRRRPVSVLLLRTGLASSPGDGRPKPTDELHDRLTGRVRDLVEEQGGSVISAIGSTQLAVFGSGPGGHDHAGRAVRAALAVRDEFHLAPTVTPFDRSAPRAGQAAVHAAVCTGEALLRYEADGSDSVRSVNGALLDECQSLLSQASAGEVRVCGNTRHLTASTYCFASVGDTPQAWQVNRTPSRAEHPPPAAGVVDREIELDFLRGMLERVRRRETPHVVTVVGKSGSGKSRLLKEFERRTMGQPVATWFLVPSGRDREWRPAGASQRFLLRRSPLFDPYGNETVELDLTQSLKSGRNPLTGIARDCPLVMFVDDLHEADGALLDFVGRVSGEAARASLFIVAAARPWLFDRRPDWGGGSPHCTTLSIDPPNPSHRRPAHPPAASAHLPLSGLGTP
;
A
#
# COMPACT_ATOMS: atom_id res chain seq x y z
N MET A 1 36.71 -5.30 -18.42
CA MET A 1 35.75 -4.18 -18.45
C MET A 1 34.33 -4.63 -18.73
N TRP A 2 33.36 -3.88 -18.21
CA TRP A 2 31.92 -3.97 -18.44
C TRP A 2 31.34 -2.56 -18.57
N PHE A 3 30.41 -2.35 -19.49
CA PHE A 3 29.76 -1.08 -19.79
C PHE A 3 28.28 -1.15 -19.44
N ARG A 4 27.82 -0.21 -18.61
CA ARG A 4 26.39 -0.02 -18.30
C ARG A 4 25.86 1.18 -19.05
N VAL A 5 24.77 0.99 -19.79
CA VAL A 5 24.05 2.04 -20.52
C VAL A 5 22.53 1.96 -20.32
N LEU A 6 21.99 0.90 -19.71
CA LEU A 6 20.56 0.71 -19.42
C LEU A 6 20.13 1.42 -18.11
N GLY A 7 20.65 2.62 -17.90
CA GLY A 7 20.57 3.41 -16.68
C GLY A 7 21.58 4.57 -16.76
N PRO A 8 22.04 5.14 -15.64
CA PRO A 8 23.18 6.07 -15.69
C PRO A 8 24.41 5.36 -16.27
N MET A 9 25.18 6.05 -17.10
CA MET A 9 26.34 5.45 -17.76
C MET A 9 27.47 5.15 -16.76
N GLU A 10 27.90 3.90 -16.73
CA GLU A 10 29.05 3.46 -15.94
C GLU A 10 30.00 2.60 -16.78
N VAL A 11 31.30 2.68 -16.47
CA VAL A 11 32.29 1.70 -16.93
C VAL A 11 32.94 1.08 -15.71
N LEU A 12 32.94 -0.24 -15.67
CA LEU A 12 33.53 -1.04 -14.61
C LEU A 12 34.72 -1.81 -15.17
N ASP A 13 35.79 -1.97 -14.39
CA ASP A 13 36.76 -3.03 -14.61
C ASP A 13 36.80 -3.98 -13.41
N GLY A 14 36.46 -5.24 -13.65
CA GLY A 14 35.98 -6.13 -12.60
C GLY A 14 34.80 -5.49 -11.85
N SER A 15 35.00 -5.22 -10.56
CA SER A 15 34.05 -4.51 -9.69
C SER A 15 34.36 -3.00 -9.52
N ARG A 16 35.44 -2.48 -10.10
CA ARG A 16 35.91 -1.12 -9.87
C ARG A 16 35.35 -0.13 -10.90
N PRO A 17 34.65 0.95 -10.49
CA PRO A 17 34.21 1.98 -11.43
C PRO A 17 35.39 2.80 -11.96
N ILE A 18 35.39 3.05 -13.26
CA ILE A 18 36.30 3.96 -13.96
C ILE A 18 35.64 5.34 -14.02
N ALA A 19 36.32 6.36 -13.51
CA ALA A 19 35.86 7.74 -13.62
C ALA A 19 35.90 8.21 -15.08
N LEU A 20 34.71 8.39 -15.66
CA LEU A 20 34.54 9.11 -16.92
C LEU A 20 34.63 10.61 -16.67
N GLY A 21 35.24 11.36 -17.60
CA GLY A 21 35.30 12.82 -17.53
C GLY A 21 33.95 13.51 -17.79
N GLY A 22 34.00 14.80 -18.11
CA GLY A 22 32.80 15.64 -18.26
C GLY A 22 31.83 15.17 -19.35
N THR A 23 30.61 15.74 -19.36
CA THR A 23 29.46 15.29 -20.16
C THR A 23 29.75 14.98 -21.63
N LYS A 24 30.56 15.79 -22.34
CA LYS A 24 30.91 15.51 -23.74
C LYS A 24 31.81 14.27 -23.91
N GLN A 25 32.61 13.92 -22.90
CA GLN A 25 33.39 12.68 -22.88
C GLN A 25 32.49 11.46 -22.68
N ARG A 26 31.57 11.51 -21.69
CA ARG A 26 30.54 10.49 -21.47
C ARG A 26 29.67 10.31 -22.72
N ALA A 27 29.18 11.40 -23.30
CA ALA A 27 28.37 11.36 -24.53
C ALA A 27 29.14 10.82 -25.75
N THR A 28 30.43 11.11 -25.88
CA THR A 28 31.26 10.51 -26.94
C THR A 28 31.32 8.98 -26.78
N LEU A 29 31.52 8.49 -25.56
CA LEU A 29 31.55 7.06 -25.27
C LEU A 29 30.17 6.41 -25.48
N GLY A 30 29.09 7.04 -25.00
CA GLY A 30 27.73 6.54 -25.16
C GLY A 30 27.33 6.33 -26.60
N TYR A 31 27.54 7.34 -27.46
CA TYR A 31 27.20 7.22 -28.88
C TYR A 31 28.02 6.13 -29.59
N LEU A 32 29.28 5.94 -29.17
CA LEU A 32 30.15 4.86 -29.64
C LEU A 32 29.78 3.48 -29.08
N LEU A 33 29.16 3.39 -27.89
CA LEU A 33 28.63 2.14 -27.33
C LEU A 33 27.34 1.70 -28.02
N LEU A 34 26.44 2.65 -28.32
CA LEU A 34 25.23 2.40 -29.12
C LEU A 34 25.57 1.94 -30.55
N ASN A 35 26.68 2.46 -31.09
CA ASN A 35 27.24 2.06 -32.39
C ASN A 35 28.49 1.15 -32.26
N ALA A 36 28.56 0.35 -31.20
CA ALA A 36 29.71 -0.49 -30.91
C ALA A 36 30.10 -1.40 -32.09
N ASN A 37 31.40 -1.59 -32.26
CA ASN A 37 32.04 -2.33 -33.36
C ASN A 37 31.79 -1.78 -34.79
N ARG A 38 31.08 -0.66 -34.95
CA ARG A 38 30.92 0.06 -36.22
C ARG A 38 31.80 1.31 -36.25
N VAL A 39 32.15 1.78 -37.45
CA VAL A 39 32.87 3.05 -37.63
C VAL A 39 31.85 4.18 -37.62
N VAL A 40 31.90 5.03 -36.60
CA VAL A 40 31.06 6.24 -36.51
C VAL A 40 31.82 7.42 -37.14
N PRO A 41 31.30 8.04 -38.21
CA PRO A 41 31.93 9.20 -38.84
C PRO A 41 32.08 10.38 -37.88
N THR A 42 33.14 11.16 -38.06
CA THR A 42 33.39 12.37 -37.23
C THR A 42 32.22 13.37 -37.28
N ARG A 43 31.54 13.50 -38.44
CA ARG A 43 30.37 14.38 -38.61
C ARG A 43 29.17 13.94 -37.75
N GLU A 44 28.97 12.63 -37.63
CA GLU A 44 27.86 12.02 -36.90
C GLU A 44 28.05 12.20 -35.39
N LEU A 45 29.26 11.94 -34.88
CA LEU A 45 29.64 12.25 -33.50
C LEU A 45 29.46 13.72 -33.15
N LEU A 46 29.80 14.65 -34.04
CA LEU A 46 29.61 16.08 -33.80
C LEU A 46 28.11 16.44 -33.74
N GLY A 47 27.27 15.89 -34.61
CA GLY A 47 25.82 16.07 -34.54
C GLY A 47 25.19 15.48 -33.28
N ALA A 48 25.60 14.26 -32.91
CA ALA A 48 25.15 13.59 -31.68
C ALA A 48 25.56 14.35 -30.40
N LEU A 49 26.74 14.96 -30.38
CA LEU A 49 27.23 15.72 -29.23
C LEU A 49 26.62 17.13 -29.09
N TRP A 50 26.16 17.74 -30.18
CA TRP A 50 25.55 19.07 -30.20
C TRP A 50 24.24 19.02 -30.99
N PRO A 51 23.14 18.51 -30.39
CA PRO A 51 21.81 18.64 -30.98
C PRO A 51 21.47 20.12 -31.26
N ASP A 52 20.53 20.31 -32.17
CA ASP A 52 19.95 21.60 -32.55
C ASP A 52 20.94 22.63 -33.13
N GLY A 53 22.07 22.15 -33.68
CA GLY A 53 23.04 23.01 -34.39
C GLY A 53 23.89 23.89 -33.48
N THR A 54 23.87 23.64 -32.16
CA THR A 54 24.62 24.38 -31.11
C THR A 54 26.15 24.16 -31.15
N GLN A 55 26.69 23.75 -32.30
CA GLN A 55 28.07 23.29 -32.46
C GLN A 55 29.07 24.47 -32.48
N PRO A 56 29.99 24.60 -31.51
CA PRO A 56 31.01 25.64 -31.54
C PRO A 56 32.07 25.39 -32.63
N THR A 57 32.75 26.45 -33.05
CA THR A 57 33.88 26.37 -34.01
C THR A 57 35.00 25.42 -33.54
N THR A 58 35.15 25.25 -32.22
CA THR A 58 36.12 24.36 -31.57
C THR A 58 35.63 22.91 -31.39
N ALA A 59 34.42 22.56 -31.82
CA ALA A 59 33.80 21.25 -31.54
C ALA A 59 34.65 20.03 -31.96
N ARG A 60 35.34 20.11 -33.11
CA ARG A 60 36.26 19.04 -33.54
C ARG A 60 37.42 18.84 -32.56
N LYS A 61 37.96 19.93 -31.99
CA LYS A 61 39.02 19.88 -30.96
C LYS A 61 38.48 19.36 -29.64
N ILE A 62 37.25 19.71 -29.27
CA ILE A 62 36.57 19.16 -28.08
C ILE A 62 36.36 17.64 -28.22
N LEU A 63 35.91 17.17 -29.39
CA LEU A 63 35.78 15.73 -29.68
C LEU A 63 37.14 15.01 -29.64
N GLN A 64 38.19 15.59 -30.21
CA GLN A 64 39.54 15.02 -30.13
C GLN A 64 40.04 14.91 -28.68
N ASN A 65 39.82 15.95 -27.86
CA ASN A 65 40.14 15.93 -26.43
C ASN A 65 39.32 14.87 -25.68
N ALA A 66 38.03 14.71 -26.00
CA ALA A 66 37.19 13.67 -25.43
C ALA A 66 37.68 12.25 -25.77
N VAL A 67 38.04 12.00 -27.04
CA VAL A 67 38.63 10.72 -27.47
C VAL A 67 39.98 10.45 -26.80
N TRP A 68 40.83 11.47 -26.66
CA TRP A 68 42.10 11.35 -25.95
C TRP A 68 41.90 11.03 -24.46
N GLY A 69 40.99 11.73 -23.79
CA GLY A 69 40.60 11.45 -22.41
C GLY A 69 40.02 10.05 -22.23
N LEU A 70 39.16 9.58 -23.15
CA LEU A 70 38.63 8.21 -23.13
C LEU A 70 39.72 7.16 -23.29
N ARG A 71 40.70 7.36 -24.19
CA ARG A 71 41.85 6.46 -24.32
C ARG A 71 42.64 6.38 -23.02
N GLY A 72 42.86 7.51 -22.34
CA GLY A 72 43.49 7.55 -21.02
C GLY A 72 42.70 6.79 -19.95
N SER A 73 41.42 7.11 -19.78
CA SER A 73 40.54 6.47 -18.78
C SER A 73 40.40 4.96 -19.00
N LEU A 74 40.26 4.51 -20.25
CA LEU A 74 40.12 3.10 -20.58
C LEU A 74 41.46 2.35 -20.45
N ALA A 75 42.57 2.87 -20.98
CA ALA A 75 43.88 2.21 -20.85
C ALA A 75 44.42 2.16 -19.40
N ALA A 76 43.98 3.07 -18.53
CA ALA A 76 44.30 3.05 -17.10
C ALA A 76 43.49 2.00 -16.31
N GLY A 77 42.37 1.55 -16.86
CA GLY A 77 41.45 0.58 -16.26
C GLY A 77 41.35 -0.73 -17.04
N SER A 78 42.35 -1.09 -17.86
CA SER A 78 42.52 -2.43 -18.41
C SER A 78 43.79 -3.08 -17.85
N THR A 79 43.68 -4.33 -17.40
CA THR A 79 44.85 -5.18 -17.15
C THR A 79 45.66 -5.47 -18.42
N ASP A 80 44.99 -5.43 -19.58
CA ASP A 80 45.61 -5.56 -20.89
C ASP A 80 45.82 -4.17 -21.53
N ARG A 81 47.06 -3.68 -21.50
CA ARG A 81 47.44 -2.33 -21.97
C ARG A 81 47.49 -2.18 -23.49
N GLU A 82 47.49 -3.28 -24.24
CA GLU A 82 47.58 -3.26 -25.71
C GLU A 82 46.20 -3.34 -26.39
N SER A 83 45.14 -3.68 -25.65
CA SER A 83 43.77 -3.69 -26.15
C SER A 83 43.27 -2.29 -26.53
N GLY A 84 43.52 -1.91 -27.78
CA GLY A 84 43.07 -0.66 -28.39
C GLY A 84 41.56 -0.59 -28.60
N LEU A 85 40.79 -0.47 -27.50
CA LEU A 85 39.33 -0.42 -27.53
C LEU A 85 38.81 0.74 -28.40
N LEU A 86 39.42 1.92 -28.35
CA LEU A 86 38.98 3.10 -29.12
C LEU A 86 39.94 3.45 -30.27
N LEU A 87 39.69 2.87 -31.44
CA LEU A 87 40.51 3.05 -32.64
C LEU A 87 40.04 4.24 -33.48
N THR A 88 41.00 4.95 -34.08
CA THR A 88 40.71 5.91 -35.16
C THR A 88 40.73 5.13 -36.47
N LYS A 89 39.59 5.10 -37.18
CA LYS A 89 39.45 4.46 -38.48
C LYS A 89 38.65 5.40 -39.39
N ALA A 90 39.27 5.89 -40.45
CA ALA A 90 38.64 6.86 -41.35
C ALA A 90 37.26 6.37 -41.83
N PRO A 91 36.22 7.23 -41.85
CA PRO A 91 36.20 8.68 -41.60
C PRO A 91 35.96 9.12 -40.13
N GLY A 92 36.20 8.26 -39.14
CA GLY A 92 36.02 8.61 -37.73
C GLY A 92 36.62 7.63 -36.74
N TYR A 93 35.80 7.07 -35.86
CA TYR A 93 36.23 6.25 -34.73
C TYR A 93 35.40 4.98 -34.62
N VAL A 94 36.00 3.92 -34.07
CA VAL A 94 35.29 2.67 -33.72
C VAL A 94 35.67 2.27 -32.31
N LEU A 95 34.66 1.98 -31.50
CA LEU A 95 34.82 1.33 -30.21
C LEU A 95 34.68 -0.18 -30.39
N ARG A 96 35.77 -0.91 -30.16
CA ARG A 96 35.83 -2.37 -30.09
C ARG A 96 35.49 -2.79 -28.67
N VAL A 97 34.43 -3.58 -28.54
CA VAL A 97 33.98 -4.21 -27.29
C VAL A 97 33.40 -5.57 -27.65
N GLU A 98 33.55 -6.56 -26.78
CA GLU A 98 32.84 -7.83 -26.97
C GLU A 98 31.33 -7.61 -26.75
N ARG A 99 30.50 -8.45 -27.37
CA ARG A 99 29.04 -8.27 -27.27
C ARG A 99 28.57 -8.35 -25.82
N ASP A 100 29.12 -9.30 -25.07
CA ASP A 100 28.78 -9.55 -23.67
C ASP A 100 29.50 -8.61 -22.69
N GLN A 101 30.15 -7.53 -23.16
CA GLN A 101 30.70 -6.48 -22.29
C GLN A 101 29.76 -5.27 -22.16
N VAL A 102 28.65 -5.21 -22.90
CA VAL A 102 27.68 -4.10 -22.86
C VAL A 102 26.31 -4.63 -22.46
N ASP A 103 25.73 -4.08 -21.40
CA ASP A 103 24.42 -4.48 -20.86
C ASP A 103 23.29 -4.43 -21.91
N LEU A 104 23.25 -3.42 -22.77
CA LEU A 104 22.30 -3.29 -23.89
C LEU A 104 22.35 -4.47 -24.87
N HIS A 105 23.54 -4.95 -25.21
CA HIS A 105 23.70 -6.10 -26.08
C HIS A 105 23.27 -7.40 -25.38
N LEU A 106 23.63 -7.56 -24.11
CA LEU A 106 23.19 -8.72 -23.31
C LEU A 106 21.67 -8.74 -23.16
N PHE A 107 21.04 -7.58 -22.92
CA PHE A 107 19.59 -7.41 -22.89
C PHE A 107 18.96 -7.85 -24.22
N HIS A 108 19.47 -7.37 -25.37
CA HIS A 108 18.95 -7.78 -26.67
C HIS A 108 19.11 -9.28 -26.92
N ARG A 109 20.24 -9.89 -26.55
CA ARG A 109 20.45 -11.34 -26.67
C ARG A 109 19.47 -12.13 -25.81
N ARG A 110 19.38 -11.83 -24.51
CA ARG A 110 18.44 -12.49 -23.59
C ARG A 110 16.99 -12.31 -24.00
N THR A 111 16.64 -11.15 -24.58
CA THR A 111 15.29 -10.93 -25.15
C THR A 111 15.01 -11.86 -26.34
N GLN A 112 15.99 -12.08 -27.22
CA GLN A 112 15.87 -13.02 -28.35
C GLN A 112 15.81 -14.47 -27.87
N GLU A 113 16.66 -14.87 -26.92
CA GLU A 113 16.65 -16.20 -26.28
C GLU A 113 15.29 -16.48 -25.62
N GLY A 114 14.74 -15.50 -24.89
CA GLY A 114 13.43 -15.58 -24.26
C GLY A 114 12.27 -15.69 -25.26
N ARG A 115 12.35 -14.98 -26.39
CA ARG A 115 11.35 -15.11 -27.47
C ARG A 115 11.42 -16.46 -28.17
N ALA A 116 12.63 -16.97 -28.46
CA ALA A 116 12.80 -18.32 -28.98
C ALA A 116 12.28 -19.40 -28.01
N ALA A 117 12.40 -19.18 -26.70
CA ALA A 117 11.80 -20.05 -25.68
C ALA A 117 10.26 -19.97 -25.65
N LEU A 118 9.62 -18.84 -25.98
CA LEU A 118 8.17 -18.75 -26.17
C LEU A 118 7.69 -19.49 -27.42
N GLU A 119 8.42 -19.34 -28.53
CA GLU A 119 8.13 -19.95 -29.83
C GLU A 119 8.28 -21.48 -29.78
N SER A 120 9.28 -21.98 -29.06
CA SER A 120 9.51 -23.42 -28.80
C SER A 120 8.63 -24.01 -27.69
N GLY A 121 7.62 -23.29 -27.20
CA GLY A 121 6.65 -23.81 -26.23
C GLY A 121 7.19 -23.98 -24.81
N SER A 122 8.29 -23.29 -24.45
CA SER A 122 8.95 -23.33 -23.14
C SER A 122 8.74 -22.03 -22.33
N PRO A 123 7.49 -21.65 -21.97
CA PRO A 123 7.20 -20.35 -21.37
C PRO A 123 7.84 -20.15 -19.99
N ALA A 124 8.11 -21.23 -19.24
CA ALA A 124 8.79 -21.13 -17.95
C ALA A 124 10.24 -20.65 -18.11
N GLN A 125 10.98 -21.19 -19.10
CA GLN A 125 12.33 -20.75 -19.43
C GLN A 125 12.33 -19.35 -20.03
N ALA A 126 11.36 -19.03 -20.88
CA ALA A 126 11.19 -17.69 -21.43
C ALA A 126 11.02 -16.64 -20.33
N ALA A 127 10.14 -16.89 -19.35
CA ALA A 127 9.91 -15.98 -18.23
C ALA A 127 11.18 -15.73 -17.41
N VAL A 128 11.97 -16.76 -17.11
CA VAL A 128 13.26 -16.59 -16.43
C VAL A 128 14.22 -15.74 -17.26
N THR A 129 14.43 -16.11 -18.53
CA THR A 129 15.39 -15.42 -19.41
C THR A 129 15.01 -13.96 -19.69
N LEU A 130 13.71 -13.67 -19.83
CA LEU A 130 13.19 -12.32 -20.04
C LEU A 130 13.22 -11.47 -18.75
N ARG A 131 12.96 -12.07 -17.57
CA ARG A 131 13.19 -11.40 -16.28
C ARG A 131 14.65 -11.03 -16.10
N ASP A 132 15.55 -11.96 -16.42
CA ASP A 132 17.00 -11.78 -16.42
C ASP A 132 17.46 -10.71 -17.41
N ALA A 133 16.76 -10.53 -18.54
CA ALA A 133 17.00 -9.42 -19.46
C ALA A 133 16.55 -8.08 -18.85
N LEU A 134 15.32 -8.02 -18.32
CA LEU A 134 14.74 -6.80 -17.75
C LEU A 134 15.50 -6.32 -16.49
N SER A 135 16.06 -7.25 -15.70
CA SER A 135 16.88 -6.93 -14.52
C SER A 135 18.15 -6.11 -14.81
N LEU A 136 18.60 -6.06 -16.06
CA LEU A 136 19.74 -5.24 -16.47
C LEU A 136 19.42 -3.74 -16.47
N TRP A 137 18.14 -3.36 -16.46
CA TRP A 137 17.70 -1.97 -16.55
C TRP A 137 17.67 -1.25 -15.20
N GLN A 138 18.69 -0.43 -14.95
CA GLN A 138 18.83 0.43 -13.77
C GLN A 138 18.19 1.81 -13.92
N GLY A 139 17.68 2.16 -15.09
CA GLY A 139 16.87 3.36 -15.26
C GLY A 139 16.40 3.56 -16.68
N GLN A 140 16.19 4.83 -17.03
CA GLN A 140 16.11 5.24 -18.43
C GLN A 140 17.51 5.07 -19.04
N ALA A 141 17.60 4.62 -20.29
CA ALA A 141 18.88 4.43 -20.97
C ALA A 141 19.71 5.74 -21.00
N MET A 142 20.94 5.69 -20.49
CA MET A 142 21.86 6.82 -20.32
C MET A 142 21.22 8.05 -19.67
N SER A 143 20.50 7.87 -18.56
CA SER A 143 19.72 8.93 -17.89
C SER A 143 20.54 10.20 -17.60
N ASP A 144 21.81 10.05 -17.20
CA ASP A 144 22.76 11.15 -16.95
C ASP A 144 23.04 12.01 -18.20
N LEU A 145 22.96 11.41 -19.39
CA LEU A 145 23.10 12.13 -20.65
C LEU A 145 21.77 12.75 -21.07
N VAL A 146 20.67 12.02 -20.92
CA VAL A 146 19.32 12.52 -21.24
C VAL A 146 18.99 13.78 -20.43
N GLU A 147 19.30 13.79 -19.13
CA GLU A 147 19.16 14.96 -18.25
C GLU A 147 20.04 16.14 -18.69
N SER A 148 21.17 15.87 -19.34
CA SER A 148 22.04 16.90 -19.94
C SER A 148 21.56 17.43 -21.31
N GLY A 149 20.41 16.97 -21.80
CA GLY A 149 19.81 17.39 -23.07
C GLY A 149 20.14 16.49 -24.27
N ILE A 150 20.66 15.29 -24.05
CA ILE A 150 20.91 14.31 -25.14
C ILE A 150 19.62 13.54 -25.47
N ASN A 151 19.28 13.43 -26.75
CA ASN A 151 18.00 12.91 -27.24
C ASN A 151 18.14 11.96 -28.45
N TRP A 152 19.16 11.10 -28.45
CA TRP A 152 19.46 10.23 -29.59
C TRP A 152 18.33 9.21 -29.89
N PRO A 153 17.97 8.97 -31.17
CA PRO A 153 16.96 7.99 -31.56
C PRO A 153 17.23 6.56 -31.06
N GLU A 154 18.50 6.19 -30.91
CA GLU A 154 18.93 4.88 -30.42
C GLU A 154 18.52 4.64 -28.94
N LEU A 155 18.43 5.70 -28.13
CA LEU A 155 17.94 5.61 -26.75
C LEU A 155 16.42 5.34 -26.73
N GLU A 156 15.67 6.02 -27.59
CA GLU A 156 14.23 5.77 -27.75
C GLU A 156 13.96 4.36 -28.31
N ALA A 157 14.81 3.87 -29.22
CA ALA A 157 14.75 2.51 -29.74
C ALA A 157 15.02 1.46 -28.64
N ALA A 158 15.94 1.73 -27.70
CA ALA A 158 16.19 0.88 -26.56
C ALA A 158 14.97 0.81 -25.62
N GLU A 159 14.34 1.93 -25.25
CA GLU A 159 13.10 1.94 -24.45
C GLU A 159 11.92 1.27 -25.18
N LYS A 160 11.81 1.42 -26.51
CA LYS A 160 10.82 0.69 -27.31
C LYS A 160 11.06 -0.83 -27.28
N ALA A 161 12.33 -1.26 -27.31
CA ALA A 161 12.72 -2.67 -27.21
C ALA A 161 12.45 -3.25 -25.80
N ARG A 162 12.69 -2.45 -24.74
CA ARG A 162 12.31 -2.77 -23.36
C ARG A 162 10.83 -3.09 -23.24
N LEU A 163 9.96 -2.21 -23.73
CA LEU A 163 8.50 -2.42 -23.71
C LEU A 163 8.09 -3.71 -24.46
N GLY A 164 8.74 -4.01 -25.59
CA GLY A 164 8.53 -5.27 -26.31
C GLY A 164 8.99 -6.51 -25.51
N ALA A 165 10.11 -6.42 -24.80
CA ALA A 165 10.57 -7.48 -23.91
C ALA A 165 9.62 -7.68 -22.71
N MET A 166 8.99 -6.62 -22.21
CA MET A 166 7.95 -6.70 -21.17
C MET A 166 6.67 -7.38 -21.67
N GLU A 167 6.22 -7.07 -22.88
CA GLU A 167 5.09 -7.77 -23.53
C GLU A 167 5.38 -9.26 -23.72
N ASP A 168 6.57 -9.63 -24.21
CA ASP A 168 6.99 -11.03 -24.32
C ASP A 168 7.09 -11.69 -22.94
N PHE A 169 7.57 -10.96 -21.94
CA PHE A 169 7.69 -11.44 -20.58
C PHE A 169 6.31 -11.76 -19.96
N PHE A 170 5.32 -10.86 -20.10
CA PHE A 170 3.97 -11.13 -19.60
C PHE A 170 3.27 -12.26 -20.38
N GLU A 171 3.54 -12.42 -21.68
CA GLU A 171 3.08 -13.58 -22.46
C GLU A 171 3.58 -14.89 -21.82
N ALA A 172 4.87 -14.94 -21.44
CA ALA A 172 5.47 -16.11 -20.81
C ALA A 172 4.80 -16.45 -19.47
N GLU A 173 4.54 -15.45 -18.63
CA GLU A 173 3.85 -15.62 -17.33
C GLU A 173 2.40 -16.07 -17.50
N LEU A 174 1.66 -15.48 -18.45
CA LEU A 174 0.29 -15.86 -18.76
C LEU A 174 0.20 -17.25 -19.39
N ARG A 175 1.24 -17.74 -20.08
CA ARG A 175 1.35 -19.15 -20.49
C ARG A 175 1.72 -20.09 -19.34
N CYS A 176 2.30 -19.59 -18.25
CA CYS A 176 2.66 -20.38 -17.07
C CYS A 176 1.58 -20.46 -15.98
N GLY A 177 0.35 -19.99 -16.24
CA GLY A 177 -0.69 -19.93 -15.21
C GLY A 177 -0.54 -18.75 -14.22
N ARG A 178 0.49 -17.90 -14.35
CA ARG A 178 0.88 -16.88 -13.34
C ARG A 178 0.13 -15.54 -13.50
N HIS A 179 -1.16 -15.61 -13.79
CA HIS A 179 -2.00 -14.44 -14.10
C HIS A 179 -2.15 -13.49 -12.91
N GLN A 180 -2.42 -14.05 -11.72
CA GLN A 180 -2.65 -13.27 -10.51
C GLN A 180 -1.41 -12.45 -10.08
N SER A 181 -0.21 -12.98 -10.26
CA SER A 181 1.05 -12.29 -9.98
C SER A 181 1.40 -11.24 -11.04
N ALA A 182 1.10 -11.50 -12.31
CA ALA A 182 1.32 -10.53 -13.40
C ALA A 182 0.34 -9.35 -13.37
N LEU A 183 -0.84 -9.51 -12.73
CA LEU A 183 -1.97 -8.59 -12.82
C LEU A 183 -1.63 -7.14 -12.44
N GLY A 184 -1.03 -6.93 -11.26
CA GLY A 184 -0.74 -5.56 -10.79
C GLY A 184 0.30 -4.81 -11.63
N ALA A 185 1.23 -5.55 -12.25
CA ALA A 185 2.21 -4.97 -13.16
C ALA A 185 1.59 -4.70 -14.54
N LEU A 186 0.76 -5.60 -15.07
CA LEU A 186 -0.01 -5.39 -16.30
C LEU A 186 -0.99 -4.21 -16.17
N GLU A 187 -1.69 -4.07 -15.04
CA GLU A 187 -2.56 -2.92 -14.75
C GLU A 187 -1.77 -1.61 -14.88
N ALA A 188 -0.61 -1.51 -14.23
CA ALA A 188 0.23 -0.32 -14.30
C ALA A 188 0.88 -0.07 -15.67
N MET A 189 1.19 -1.13 -16.45
CA MET A 189 1.75 -0.99 -17.81
C MET A 189 0.70 -0.57 -18.85
N VAL A 190 -0.54 -1.02 -18.71
CA VAL A 190 -1.66 -0.52 -19.52
C VAL A 190 -1.99 0.93 -19.14
N GLU A 191 -1.82 1.32 -17.88
CA GLU A 191 -1.90 2.72 -17.47
C GLU A 191 -0.82 3.59 -18.13
N ALA A 192 0.41 3.07 -18.22
CA ALA A 192 1.57 3.71 -18.81
C ALA A 192 1.47 3.89 -20.32
N GLN A 193 0.93 2.87 -20.99
CA GLN A 193 0.94 2.72 -22.44
C GLN A 193 -0.46 2.33 -22.91
N PRO A 194 -1.49 3.18 -22.72
CA PRO A 194 -2.89 2.82 -22.95
C PRO A 194 -3.21 2.52 -24.42
N LEU A 195 -2.37 2.98 -25.35
CA LEU A 195 -2.48 2.72 -26.78
C LEU A 195 -1.72 1.45 -27.23
N ARG A 196 -1.02 0.73 -26.33
CA ARG A 196 -0.37 -0.56 -26.63
C ARG A 196 -1.36 -1.71 -26.46
N GLU A 197 -2.10 -1.96 -27.52
CA GLU A 197 -3.14 -2.98 -27.62
C GLU A 197 -2.71 -4.38 -27.13
N ARG A 198 -1.44 -4.77 -27.32
CA ARG A 198 -0.92 -6.06 -26.84
C ARG A 198 -0.90 -6.16 -25.31
N LEU A 199 -0.45 -5.11 -24.61
CA LEU A 199 -0.51 -5.02 -23.14
C LEU A 199 -1.96 -5.02 -22.66
N CYS A 200 -2.85 -4.28 -23.35
CA CYS A 200 -4.28 -4.25 -23.06
C CYS A 200 -4.90 -5.66 -23.17
N GLY A 201 -4.59 -6.40 -24.23
CA GLY A 201 -5.05 -7.78 -24.42
C GLY A 201 -4.50 -8.75 -23.37
N GLN A 202 -3.24 -8.61 -22.97
CA GLN A 202 -2.64 -9.40 -21.89
C GLN A 202 -3.31 -9.12 -20.54
N LEU A 203 -3.61 -7.86 -20.23
CA LEU A 203 -4.38 -7.49 -19.05
C LEU A 203 -5.82 -8.03 -19.10
N MET A 204 -6.50 -7.93 -20.24
CA MET A 204 -7.84 -8.51 -20.44
C MET A 204 -7.85 -10.03 -20.17
N LEU A 205 -6.87 -10.76 -20.72
CA LEU A 205 -6.73 -12.19 -20.50
C LEU A 205 -6.42 -12.53 -19.04
N ALA A 206 -5.56 -11.75 -18.39
CA ALA A 206 -5.23 -11.92 -16.98
C ALA A 206 -6.45 -11.71 -16.08
N LEU A 207 -7.19 -10.61 -16.27
CA LEU A 207 -8.42 -10.30 -15.56
C LEU A 207 -9.49 -11.40 -15.74
N TYR A 208 -9.72 -11.82 -16.99
CA TYR A 208 -10.67 -12.89 -17.31
C TYR A 208 -10.32 -14.20 -16.57
N ARG A 209 -9.05 -14.63 -16.63
CA ARG A 209 -8.58 -15.85 -15.96
C ARG A 209 -8.58 -15.76 -14.43
N CYS A 210 -8.60 -14.55 -13.87
CA CYS A 210 -8.82 -14.30 -12.43
C CYS A 210 -10.32 -14.16 -12.07
N GLY A 211 -11.24 -14.51 -12.97
CA GLY A 211 -12.70 -14.41 -12.77
C GLY A 211 -13.28 -13.00 -12.96
N ARG A 212 -12.46 -12.00 -13.27
CA ARG A 212 -12.85 -10.58 -13.39
C ARG A 212 -13.30 -10.24 -14.83
N GLN A 213 -14.28 -11.00 -15.36
CA GLN A 213 -14.76 -10.85 -16.76
C GLN A 213 -15.22 -9.41 -17.09
N ALA A 214 -15.96 -8.77 -16.18
CA ALA A 214 -16.44 -7.40 -16.36
C ALA A 214 -15.27 -6.39 -16.47
N ASP A 215 -14.21 -6.54 -15.66
CA ASP A 215 -13.03 -5.68 -15.73
C ASP A 215 -12.27 -5.84 -17.05
N ALA A 216 -12.17 -7.07 -17.57
CA ALA A 216 -11.57 -7.30 -18.88
C ALA A 216 -12.32 -6.56 -20.00
N LEU A 217 -13.66 -6.59 -19.99
CA LEU A 217 -14.47 -5.86 -20.98
C LEU A 217 -14.43 -4.33 -20.77
N ASN A 218 -14.24 -3.87 -19.53
CA ASN A 218 -13.96 -2.45 -19.23
C ASN A 218 -12.61 -2.00 -19.79
N VAL A 219 -11.56 -2.83 -19.73
CA VAL A 219 -10.25 -2.53 -20.36
C VAL A 219 -10.40 -2.37 -21.87
N TYR A 220 -11.11 -3.28 -22.54
CA TYR A 220 -11.41 -3.14 -23.98
C TYR A 220 -12.12 -1.82 -24.30
N SER A 221 -13.13 -1.48 -23.52
CA SER A 221 -13.91 -0.25 -23.72
C SER A 221 -13.05 1.01 -23.56
N ARG A 222 -12.12 1.02 -22.58
CA ARG A 222 -11.15 2.10 -22.38
C ARG A 222 -10.19 2.26 -23.56
N VAL A 223 -9.54 1.18 -23.99
CA VAL A 223 -8.56 1.26 -25.10
C VAL A 223 -9.23 1.61 -26.43
N ARG A 224 -10.44 1.10 -26.69
CA ARG A 224 -11.21 1.50 -27.88
C ARG A 224 -11.52 2.99 -27.89
N ALA A 225 -12.02 3.55 -26.77
CA ALA A 225 -12.24 5.00 -26.66
C ALA A 225 -10.92 5.78 -26.89
N ALA A 226 -9.83 5.38 -26.24
CA ALA A 226 -8.54 6.05 -26.39
C ALA A 226 -7.98 5.98 -27.83
N LEU A 227 -8.11 4.87 -28.55
CA LEU A 227 -7.66 4.74 -29.94
C LEU A 227 -8.49 5.61 -30.90
N ILE A 228 -9.81 5.67 -30.70
CA ILE A 228 -10.71 6.51 -31.50
C ILE A 228 -10.43 8.00 -31.23
N GLU A 229 -10.33 8.39 -29.95
CA GLU A 229 -10.13 9.80 -29.55
C GLU A 229 -8.74 10.34 -29.92
N ASN A 230 -7.66 9.56 -29.75
CA ASN A 230 -6.29 10.04 -29.95
C ASN A 230 -5.75 9.78 -31.37
N LEU A 231 -6.21 8.74 -32.05
CA LEU A 231 -5.67 8.32 -33.36
C LEU A 231 -6.73 8.20 -34.47
N GLY A 232 -8.03 8.26 -34.15
CA GLY A 232 -9.10 8.01 -35.12
C GLY A 232 -9.18 6.55 -35.58
N LEU A 233 -8.64 5.60 -34.79
CA LEU A 233 -8.51 4.19 -35.16
C LEU A 233 -9.41 3.30 -34.29
N GLU A 234 -9.93 2.22 -34.88
CA GLU A 234 -10.54 1.11 -34.14
C GLU A 234 -9.46 0.11 -33.67
N PRO A 235 -9.70 -0.66 -32.59
CA PRO A 235 -8.80 -1.74 -32.15
C PRO A 235 -8.55 -2.78 -33.23
N ARG A 236 -7.37 -3.41 -33.23
CA ARG A 236 -7.01 -4.47 -34.16
C ARG A 236 -7.82 -5.75 -33.93
N ARG A 237 -7.83 -6.60 -34.96
CA ARG A 237 -8.56 -7.88 -34.99
C ARG A 237 -8.22 -8.81 -33.84
N GLU A 238 -6.97 -8.82 -33.36
CA GLU A 238 -6.55 -9.66 -32.24
C GLU A 238 -7.28 -9.26 -30.95
N LEU A 239 -7.41 -7.95 -30.70
CA LEU A 239 -8.05 -7.42 -29.50
C LEU A 239 -9.59 -7.54 -29.58
N GLN A 240 -10.16 -7.33 -30.78
CA GLN A 240 -11.58 -7.59 -31.06
C GLN A 240 -11.93 -9.08 -30.86
N SER A 241 -11.07 -9.99 -31.34
CA SER A 241 -11.27 -11.43 -31.20
C SER A 241 -11.20 -11.87 -29.74
N LEU A 242 -10.28 -11.30 -28.96
CA LEU A 242 -10.21 -11.55 -27.51
C LEU A 242 -11.46 -11.03 -26.79
N GLN A 243 -11.97 -9.84 -27.13
CA GLN A 243 -13.24 -9.34 -26.59
C GLN A 243 -14.38 -10.33 -26.87
N GLN A 244 -14.50 -10.80 -28.12
CA GLN A 244 -15.55 -11.73 -28.51
C GLN A 244 -15.42 -13.07 -27.77
N ALA A 245 -14.21 -13.63 -27.67
CA ALA A 245 -13.96 -14.87 -26.95
C ALA A 245 -14.26 -14.74 -25.44
N ILE A 246 -14.01 -13.58 -24.84
CA ILE A 246 -14.37 -13.26 -23.45
C ILE A 246 -15.90 -13.16 -23.29
N LEU A 247 -16.61 -12.57 -24.26
CA LEU A 247 -18.08 -12.49 -24.25
C LEU A 247 -18.73 -13.87 -24.36
N THR A 248 -18.20 -14.75 -25.22
CA THR A 248 -18.70 -16.12 -25.41
C THR A 248 -18.15 -17.13 -24.40
N GLN A 249 -17.29 -16.70 -23.48
CA GLN A 249 -16.57 -17.57 -22.53
C GLN A 249 -15.89 -18.77 -23.22
N ASP A 250 -15.15 -18.52 -24.32
CA ASP A 250 -14.49 -19.60 -25.08
C ASP A 250 -13.51 -20.37 -24.19
N SER A 251 -13.74 -21.69 -24.11
CA SER A 251 -12.87 -22.69 -23.48
C SER A 251 -11.36 -22.51 -23.74
N LYS A 252 -10.96 -22.00 -24.92
CA LYS A 252 -9.56 -21.72 -25.28
C LYS A 252 -8.90 -20.63 -24.44
N LEU A 253 -9.69 -19.77 -23.79
CA LEU A 253 -9.20 -18.73 -22.87
C LEU A 253 -8.86 -19.28 -21.48
N SER A 254 -9.24 -20.51 -21.16
CA SER A 254 -8.90 -21.16 -19.89
C SER A 254 -7.39 -21.11 -19.63
N PRO A 255 -6.95 -21.07 -18.36
CA PRO A 255 -5.54 -21.30 -18.05
C PRO A 255 -5.12 -22.67 -18.63
N PRO A 256 -3.89 -22.82 -19.15
CA PRO A 256 -3.39 -24.16 -19.43
C PRO A 256 -3.36 -24.94 -18.12
N GLU A 257 -3.93 -26.16 -18.12
CA GLU A 257 -3.81 -27.06 -16.98
C GLU A 257 -2.34 -27.36 -16.74
N LEU A 258 -1.75 -26.70 -15.76
CA LEU A 258 -0.52 -27.21 -15.14
C LEU A 258 -0.88 -28.60 -14.63
N PRO A 259 -0.11 -29.65 -14.97
CA PRO A 259 -0.36 -30.98 -14.43
C PRO A 259 -0.28 -30.86 -12.92
N SER A 260 -1.43 -30.97 -12.26
CA SER A 260 -1.50 -30.95 -10.81
C SER A 260 -0.55 -32.05 -10.33
N PRO A 261 0.34 -31.78 -9.35
CA PRO A 261 1.13 -32.84 -8.77
C PRO A 261 0.14 -33.81 -8.14
N VAL A 262 -0.13 -34.92 -8.85
CA VAL A 262 -0.94 -36.01 -8.33
C VAL A 262 -0.15 -36.51 -7.13
N LEU A 263 -0.57 -36.11 -5.95
CA LEU A 263 -0.11 -36.68 -4.69
C LEU A 263 -0.64 -38.11 -4.67
N THR A 264 0.07 -38.99 -5.37
CA THR A 264 -0.07 -40.43 -5.23
C THR A 264 0.28 -40.73 -3.79
N LEU A 265 -0.75 -40.74 -2.94
CA LEU A 265 -0.69 -41.32 -1.61
C LEU A 265 -0.40 -42.81 -1.79
N VAL A 266 0.89 -43.13 -1.92
CA VAL A 266 1.41 -44.48 -1.81
C VAL A 266 1.08 -44.91 -0.39
N ARG A 267 -0.06 -45.60 -0.27
CA ARG A 267 -0.50 -46.25 0.95
C ARG A 267 0.49 -47.36 1.21
N ARG A 268 1.55 -47.06 1.98
CA ARG A 268 2.46 -48.08 2.49
C ARG A 268 1.64 -48.99 3.38
N ASP A 269 1.44 -50.23 2.93
CA ASP A 269 0.85 -51.27 3.76
C ASP A 269 1.67 -51.45 5.02
N ALA A 270 0.98 -51.49 6.16
CA ALA A 270 1.60 -51.63 7.46
C ALA A 270 1.95 -53.10 7.73
N GLY A 271 3.16 -53.51 7.31
CA GLY A 271 3.84 -54.67 7.88
C GLY A 271 4.29 -54.39 9.33
N PRO A 272 4.41 -55.43 10.18
CA PRO A 272 4.52 -55.25 11.63
C PRO A 272 5.86 -54.63 12.05
N ALA A 273 5.80 -53.68 12.98
CA ALA A 273 6.98 -53.04 13.56
C ALA A 273 7.70 -53.97 14.55
N GLN A 274 9.02 -54.02 14.47
CA GLN A 274 9.90 -54.53 15.53
C GLN A 274 10.59 -53.37 16.27
N ASP A 275 10.89 -53.59 17.55
CA ASP A 275 11.44 -52.59 18.47
C ASP A 275 12.82 -52.06 18.07
N ALA A 276 12.97 -50.72 18.13
CA ALA A 276 14.23 -50.05 18.47
C ALA A 276 13.97 -48.57 18.83
N ALA A 277 13.97 -48.23 20.12
CA ALA A 277 13.85 -46.85 20.60
C ALA A 277 15.22 -46.24 20.95
N PRO A 278 15.56 -45.03 20.50
CA PRO A 278 16.68 -44.25 21.03
C PRO A 278 16.23 -43.36 22.19
N ALA A 279 16.99 -43.36 23.29
CA ALA A 279 16.65 -42.66 24.53
C ALA A 279 16.89 -41.13 24.48
N ARG A 280 16.05 -40.38 25.22
CA ARG A 280 16.28 -38.96 25.54
C ARG A 280 17.18 -38.82 26.80
N PRO A 281 18.13 -37.87 26.84
CA PRO A 281 18.83 -37.51 28.06
C PRO A 281 17.98 -36.64 28.99
N ALA A 282 18.23 -36.73 30.30
CA ALA A 282 17.52 -36.04 31.38
C ALA A 282 18.31 -34.82 31.93
N PRO A 283 17.65 -33.85 32.58
CA PRO A 283 18.31 -32.64 33.11
C PRO A 283 19.03 -32.87 34.45
N PRO A 284 20.05 -32.05 34.79
CA PRO A 284 20.79 -32.19 36.04
C PRO A 284 20.04 -31.62 37.26
N ARG A 285 20.13 -32.31 38.40
CA ARG A 285 19.69 -31.86 39.73
C ARG A 285 20.76 -31.00 40.41
N ALA A 286 20.34 -29.99 41.15
CA ALA A 286 21.16 -29.34 42.19
C ALA A 286 20.87 -29.97 43.56
N VAL A 287 21.89 -30.09 44.42
CA VAL A 287 21.79 -30.50 45.83
C VAL A 287 22.64 -29.54 46.68
N ALA A 288 22.13 -29.20 47.87
CA ALA A 288 22.66 -28.15 48.74
C ALA A 288 23.65 -28.65 49.80
N VAL A 289 24.35 -27.70 50.45
CA VAL A 289 25.00 -27.84 51.76
C VAL A 289 24.73 -26.55 52.57
N ALA A 290 24.65 -26.64 53.90
CA ALA A 290 24.14 -25.58 54.80
C ALA A 290 25.13 -25.15 55.92
N ALA A 291 24.89 -23.95 56.48
CA ALA A 291 25.03 -23.41 57.88
C ALA A 291 26.16 -23.91 58.83
N PRO A 292 26.70 -23.11 59.80
CA PRO A 292 25.96 -22.37 60.87
C PRO A 292 26.59 -20.99 61.26
N ASP A 293 26.35 -20.26 62.38
CA ASP A 293 25.44 -20.36 63.55
C ASP A 293 24.95 -18.96 64.09
N ARG A 294 25.09 -18.67 65.40
CA ARG A 294 24.65 -17.49 66.22
C ARG A 294 25.85 -16.91 67.03
N PRO A 295 25.76 -16.01 68.07
CA PRO A 295 24.61 -15.28 68.69
C PRO A 295 24.79 -13.79 69.15
N GLY A 296 23.66 -13.08 69.36
CA GLY A 296 23.31 -12.17 70.49
C GLY A 296 24.00 -10.81 70.78
N THR A 297 23.22 -9.80 71.21
CA THR A 297 23.41 -8.96 72.45
C THR A 297 22.28 -7.90 72.66
N HIS A 298 22.29 -7.24 73.83
CA HIS A 298 21.25 -6.45 74.51
C HIS A 298 21.25 -4.91 74.26
N ARG A 299 20.11 -4.27 74.62
CA ARG A 299 19.95 -2.88 75.19
C ARG A 299 20.19 -1.65 74.27
N ASP A 300 19.60 -0.46 74.52
CA ASP A 300 18.76 0.06 75.61
C ASP A 300 17.73 1.14 75.13
N ALA A 301 16.64 1.30 75.90
CA ALA A 301 15.82 2.49 76.30
C ALA A 301 15.66 3.76 75.38
N VAL A 302 14.64 4.64 75.49
CA VAL A 302 14.04 5.36 76.65
C VAL A 302 12.66 5.98 76.28
N HIS A 303 11.72 6.01 77.27
CA HIS A 303 10.50 6.85 77.50
C HIS A 303 9.59 7.37 76.34
N GLY A 304 8.28 7.61 76.53
CA GLY A 304 7.44 7.47 77.73
C GLY A 304 5.95 7.79 77.48
N ARG A 305 5.09 7.31 78.39
CA ARG A 305 3.64 7.62 78.56
C ARG A 305 3.51 8.71 79.68
N PRO A 306 2.34 9.29 80.08
CA PRO A 306 1.10 8.52 80.36
C PRO A 306 -0.28 9.27 80.34
N GLU A 307 -1.37 8.54 80.66
CA GLU A 307 -2.63 8.96 81.37
C GLU A 307 -3.60 10.03 80.75
N ARG A 308 -4.85 10.26 81.22
CA ARG A 308 -6.04 9.41 81.56
C ARG A 308 -7.25 10.34 81.91
N GLY A 309 -8.50 9.90 81.66
CA GLY A 309 -9.76 10.48 82.25
C GLY A 309 -10.18 11.87 81.75
N THR A 310 -11.42 12.38 81.96
CA THR A 310 -12.68 11.80 82.48
C THR A 310 -13.86 12.72 82.09
N ASP A 311 -15.12 12.25 82.20
CA ASP A 311 -16.34 12.99 81.80
C ASP A 311 -16.64 14.27 82.59
N LEU A 312 -17.33 15.25 81.95
CA LEU A 312 -18.29 16.17 82.59
C LEU A 312 -19.14 16.96 81.58
N VAL A 313 -20.41 17.15 81.92
CA VAL A 313 -21.49 17.88 81.19
C VAL A 313 -22.11 18.86 82.21
N PRO A 314 -22.36 20.15 81.88
CA PRO A 314 -23.70 20.56 81.41
C PRO A 314 -23.78 21.75 80.42
N ASP A 315 -25.02 22.02 79.99
CA ASP A 315 -25.53 22.99 79.00
C ASP A 315 -25.05 24.45 79.15
N THR A 316 -25.10 25.36 78.16
CA THR A 316 -26.34 25.98 77.62
C THR A 316 -26.07 26.91 76.40
N HIS A 317 -27.12 27.15 75.58
CA HIS A 317 -27.30 28.25 74.58
C HIS A 317 -26.69 28.18 73.15
N ALA A 318 -27.53 27.71 72.22
CA ALA A 318 -28.04 28.42 71.02
C ALA A 318 -27.08 28.96 69.92
N PRO A 319 -27.52 29.05 68.64
CA PRO A 319 -26.71 28.50 67.54
C PRO A 319 -25.84 29.49 66.77
N ARG A 320 -24.63 29.05 66.39
CA ARG A 320 -23.87 29.60 65.27
C ARG A 320 -23.90 28.66 64.06
N ARG A 321 -24.19 29.21 62.89
CA ARG A 321 -24.21 28.48 61.61
C ARG A 321 -22.82 27.90 61.31
N VAL A 322 -22.68 26.58 61.34
CA VAL A 322 -21.51 25.87 60.80
C VAL A 322 -21.82 25.35 59.40
N ARG A 323 -20.88 25.58 58.50
CA ARG A 323 -20.94 25.28 57.07
C ARG A 323 -20.83 23.77 56.86
N VAL A 324 -21.85 23.15 56.25
CA VAL A 324 -21.81 21.73 55.87
C VAL A 324 -20.64 21.51 54.89
N PRO A 325 -19.79 20.47 55.06
CA PRO A 325 -18.79 20.12 54.06
C PRO A 325 -19.49 19.69 52.76
N PRO A 326 -19.05 20.14 51.57
CA PRO A 326 -19.71 19.77 50.33
C PRO A 326 -19.65 18.25 50.12
N GLN A 327 -20.82 17.62 50.13
CA GLN A 327 -20.94 16.19 49.83
C GLN A 327 -20.59 15.94 48.36
N ARG A 328 -19.68 14.99 48.13
CA ARG A 328 -19.46 14.21 46.89
C ARG A 328 -19.51 14.99 45.57
N THR A 329 -18.33 15.17 44.98
CA THR A 329 -18.13 15.58 43.57
C THR A 329 -19.16 14.93 42.64
N ALA A 330 -19.97 15.76 41.98
CA ALA A 330 -20.93 15.29 40.99
C ALA A 330 -20.17 14.64 39.82
N SER A 331 -20.42 13.35 39.58
CA SER A 331 -19.89 12.64 38.41
C SER A 331 -20.42 13.33 37.14
N GLU A 332 -19.52 13.94 36.38
CA GLU A 332 -19.91 14.77 35.24
C GLU A 332 -20.56 13.90 34.16
N SER A 333 -21.73 14.33 33.68
CA SER A 333 -22.47 13.64 32.63
C SER A 333 -22.57 14.52 31.39
N ARG A 334 -21.91 14.11 30.30
CA ARG A 334 -21.91 14.85 29.02
C ARG A 334 -22.61 14.02 27.96
N ARG A 335 -23.48 14.64 27.15
CA ARG A 335 -23.96 14.05 25.90
C ARG A 335 -22.85 14.20 24.85
N ARG A 336 -22.54 13.11 24.15
CA ARG A 336 -21.62 13.11 23.00
C ARG A 336 -22.13 12.11 21.94
N PRO A 337 -21.80 12.32 20.66
CA PRO A 337 -21.96 11.28 19.64
C PRO A 337 -20.99 10.15 19.93
N VAL A 338 -21.51 8.94 20.08
CA VAL A 338 -20.71 7.72 20.32
C VAL A 338 -21.26 6.55 19.54
N SER A 339 -20.43 5.53 19.39
CA SER A 339 -20.87 4.20 18.96
C SER A 339 -20.74 3.21 20.12
N VAL A 340 -21.85 2.53 20.40
CA VAL A 340 -22.00 1.48 21.41
C VAL A 340 -21.94 0.14 20.71
N LEU A 341 -21.09 -0.75 21.21
CA LEU A 341 -20.94 -2.13 20.77
C LEU A 341 -21.36 -3.06 21.91
N LEU A 342 -22.34 -3.92 21.65
CA LEU A 342 -22.67 -5.06 22.50
C LEU A 342 -22.23 -6.36 21.84
N LEU A 343 -21.58 -7.23 22.60
CA LEU A 343 -21.09 -8.54 22.16
C LEU A 343 -21.58 -9.63 23.12
N ARG A 344 -22.11 -10.74 22.61
CA ARG A 344 -22.50 -11.92 23.40
C ARG A 344 -21.79 -13.17 22.90
N THR A 345 -20.96 -13.79 23.74
CA THR A 345 -20.18 -15.00 23.43
C THR A 345 -20.81 -16.26 24.06
N GLY A 346 -21.34 -17.17 23.23
CA GLY A 346 -21.92 -18.43 23.68
C GLY A 346 -20.95 -19.61 23.56
N LEU A 347 -20.67 -20.32 24.66
CA LEU A 347 -20.03 -21.64 24.63
C LEU A 347 -21.07 -22.71 24.30
N ALA A 348 -20.84 -23.49 23.23
CA ALA A 348 -21.72 -24.60 22.86
C ALA A 348 -21.64 -25.72 23.91
N SER A 349 -22.67 -25.83 24.77
CA SER A 349 -22.79 -26.90 25.75
C SER A 349 -23.10 -28.22 25.03
N SER A 350 -22.15 -29.16 25.04
CA SER A 350 -22.39 -30.51 24.50
C SER A 350 -23.31 -31.28 25.46
N PRO A 351 -24.48 -31.77 25.01
CA PRO A 351 -25.39 -32.50 25.87
C PRO A 351 -24.86 -33.93 26.11
N GLY A 352 -24.27 -34.20 27.28
CA GLY A 352 -23.92 -35.57 27.64
C GLY A 352 -22.96 -35.79 28.82
N ASP A 353 -22.19 -34.78 29.25
CA ASP A 353 -21.13 -34.97 30.26
C ASP A 353 -21.44 -34.21 31.55
N GLY A 354 -22.07 -34.89 32.51
CA GLY A 354 -22.59 -34.35 33.78
C GLY A 354 -21.53 -33.98 34.82
N ARG A 355 -20.40 -33.41 34.40
CA ARG A 355 -19.35 -32.87 35.27
C ARG A 355 -19.15 -31.38 34.99
N PRO A 356 -19.18 -30.49 36.01
CA PRO A 356 -18.82 -29.10 35.81
C PRO A 356 -17.35 -29.01 35.37
N LYS A 357 -17.14 -28.62 34.12
CA LYS A 357 -15.81 -28.23 33.62
C LYS A 357 -15.48 -26.83 34.15
N PRO A 358 -14.20 -26.46 34.32
CA PRO A 358 -13.79 -25.10 34.69
C PRO A 358 -14.17 -24.15 33.56
N THR A 359 -15.40 -23.66 33.61
CA THR A 359 -16.02 -22.85 32.56
C THR A 359 -15.57 -21.39 32.70
N ASP A 360 -15.25 -20.99 33.94
CA ASP A 360 -14.83 -19.65 34.33
C ASP A 360 -13.45 -19.29 33.74
N GLU A 361 -12.44 -20.17 33.79
CA GLU A 361 -11.12 -19.91 33.17
C GLU A 361 -11.21 -19.69 31.65
N LEU A 362 -12.10 -20.42 30.97
CA LEU A 362 -12.35 -20.20 29.54
C LEU A 362 -13.12 -18.89 29.31
N HIS A 363 -14.07 -18.57 30.18
CA HIS A 363 -14.84 -17.34 30.13
C HIS A 363 -13.98 -16.08 30.34
N ASP A 364 -13.06 -16.11 31.31
CA ASP A 364 -12.12 -15.03 31.61
C ASP A 364 -11.13 -14.83 30.45
N ARG A 365 -10.63 -15.92 29.86
CA ARG A 365 -9.73 -15.85 28.69
C ARG A 365 -10.43 -15.31 27.45
N LEU A 366 -11.66 -15.73 27.18
CA LEU A 366 -12.49 -15.14 26.12
C LEU A 366 -12.76 -13.66 26.39
N THR A 367 -13.01 -13.30 27.66
CA THR A 367 -13.32 -11.92 28.06
C THR A 367 -12.12 -10.99 27.94
N GLY A 368 -10.93 -11.44 28.34
CA GLY A 368 -9.67 -10.74 28.07
C GLY A 368 -9.44 -10.53 26.57
N ARG A 369 -9.60 -11.59 25.75
CA ARG A 369 -9.31 -11.48 24.31
C ARG A 369 -10.25 -10.55 23.55
N VAL A 370 -11.55 -10.52 23.91
CA VAL A 370 -12.50 -9.55 23.34
C VAL A 370 -12.13 -8.11 23.75
N ARG A 371 -11.68 -7.90 24.99
CA ARG A 371 -11.18 -6.59 25.44
C ARG A 371 -9.99 -6.13 24.61
N ASP A 372 -8.98 -6.98 24.41
CA ASP A 372 -7.81 -6.66 23.59
C ASP A 372 -8.22 -6.17 22.19
N LEU A 373 -9.09 -6.92 21.49
CA LEU A 373 -9.59 -6.58 20.16
C LEU A 373 -10.39 -5.27 20.08
N VAL A 374 -11.10 -4.92 21.16
CA VAL A 374 -11.84 -3.66 21.27
C VAL A 374 -10.89 -2.49 21.52
N GLU A 375 -9.90 -2.67 22.39
CA GLU A 375 -8.90 -1.65 22.74
C GLU A 375 -7.91 -1.41 21.58
N GLU A 376 -7.53 -2.45 20.82
CA GLU A 376 -6.80 -2.36 19.54
C GLU A 376 -7.51 -1.44 18.52
N GLN A 377 -8.85 -1.40 18.55
CA GLN A 377 -9.69 -0.55 17.69
C GLN A 377 -10.03 0.80 18.35
N GLY A 378 -9.38 1.19 19.45
CA GLY A 378 -9.61 2.46 20.13
C GLY A 378 -11.01 2.59 20.76
N GLY A 379 -11.61 1.47 21.13
CA GLY A 379 -12.79 1.40 22.00
C GLY A 379 -12.40 1.14 23.46
N SER A 380 -13.35 1.31 24.38
CA SER A 380 -13.17 0.99 25.79
C SER A 380 -14.29 0.06 26.27
N VAL A 381 -13.95 -1.06 26.90
CA VAL A 381 -14.91 -2.00 27.51
C VAL A 381 -15.31 -1.47 28.89
N ILE A 382 -16.56 -1.03 29.02
CA ILE A 382 -17.10 -0.40 30.23
C ILE A 382 -17.60 -1.44 31.23
N SER A 383 -18.23 -2.51 30.75
CA SER A 383 -18.83 -3.53 31.62
C SER A 383 -18.93 -4.87 30.91
N ALA A 384 -18.80 -5.94 31.69
CA ALA A 384 -19.10 -7.32 31.29
C ALA A 384 -20.14 -7.89 32.26
N ILE A 385 -21.24 -8.40 31.73
CA ILE A 385 -22.34 -9.02 32.47
C ILE A 385 -22.48 -10.45 31.95
N GLY A 386 -21.76 -11.37 32.60
CA GLY A 386 -21.56 -12.73 32.10
C GLY A 386 -21.02 -12.72 30.67
N SER A 387 -21.65 -13.50 29.77
CA SER A 387 -21.28 -13.60 28.35
C SER A 387 -21.43 -12.32 27.54
N THR A 388 -22.03 -11.25 28.09
CA THR A 388 -22.35 -10.04 27.35
C THR A 388 -21.43 -8.89 27.76
N GLN A 389 -20.72 -8.30 26.79
CA GLN A 389 -19.80 -7.19 27.00
C GLN A 389 -20.30 -5.92 26.32
N LEU A 390 -20.08 -4.78 26.99
CA LEU A 390 -20.43 -3.44 26.54
C LEU A 390 -19.16 -2.62 26.30
N ALA A 391 -18.96 -2.21 25.05
CA ALA A 391 -17.86 -1.37 24.61
C ALA A 391 -18.36 -0.05 24.00
N VAL A 392 -17.56 1.02 24.13
CA VAL A 392 -17.89 2.36 23.62
C VAL A 392 -16.71 2.96 22.86
N PHE A 393 -17.04 3.61 21.74
CA PHE A 393 -16.12 4.30 20.85
C PHE A 393 -16.53 5.78 20.76
N GLY A 394 -15.54 6.69 20.86
CA GLY A 394 -15.75 8.15 20.79
C GLY A 394 -15.56 8.90 22.11
N SER A 395 -15.12 8.24 23.19
CA SER A 395 -14.81 8.89 24.47
C SER A 395 -13.50 9.69 24.46
N GLY A 396 -12.44 9.14 23.86
CA GLY A 396 -11.09 9.75 23.83
C GLY A 396 -10.74 10.61 22.60
N PRO A 397 -9.51 11.15 22.53
CA PRO A 397 -9.06 12.04 21.46
C PRO A 397 -8.86 11.31 20.12
N GLY A 398 -9.96 11.20 19.36
CA GLY A 398 -10.02 10.58 18.04
C GLY A 398 -11.46 10.38 17.53
N GLY A 399 -12.36 11.29 17.94
CA GLY A 399 -13.81 11.09 17.94
C GLY A 399 -14.56 11.25 16.60
N HIS A 400 -13.93 10.95 15.45
CA HIS A 400 -14.55 11.19 14.13
C HIS A 400 -14.91 9.92 13.34
N ASP A 401 -14.28 8.77 13.61
CA ASP A 401 -14.69 7.46 13.07
C ASP A 401 -15.01 6.47 14.21
N HIS A 402 -15.88 6.87 15.14
CA HIS A 402 -16.35 5.97 16.19
C HIS A 402 -17.20 4.81 15.62
N ALA A 403 -17.97 5.08 14.56
CA ALA A 403 -18.85 4.08 13.93
C ALA A 403 -18.08 3.01 13.15
N GLY A 404 -17.10 3.38 12.32
CA GLY A 404 -16.28 2.43 11.58
C GLY A 404 -15.41 1.58 12.50
N ARG A 405 -14.82 2.16 13.56
CA ARG A 405 -14.06 1.41 14.59
C ARG A 405 -14.93 0.41 15.35
N ALA A 406 -16.15 0.80 15.75
CA ALA A 406 -17.07 -0.11 16.42
C ALA A 406 -17.48 -1.30 15.53
N VAL A 407 -17.72 -1.07 14.22
CA VAL A 407 -18.00 -2.14 13.25
C VAL A 407 -16.77 -3.02 12.99
N ARG A 408 -15.56 -2.44 12.87
CA ARG A 408 -14.30 -3.21 12.76
C ARG A 408 -14.11 -4.14 13.96
N ALA A 409 -14.26 -3.64 15.18
CA ALA A 409 -14.14 -4.44 16.40
C ALA A 409 -15.15 -5.59 16.44
N ALA A 410 -16.41 -5.34 16.08
CA ALA A 410 -17.45 -6.37 16.01
C ALA A 410 -17.12 -7.49 14.99
N LEU A 411 -16.61 -7.11 13.82
CA LEU A 411 -16.21 -8.04 12.76
C LEU A 411 -14.95 -8.82 13.15
N ALA A 412 -13.95 -8.17 13.75
CA ALA A 412 -12.71 -8.82 14.20
C ALA A 412 -13.00 -9.89 15.27
N VAL A 413 -13.82 -9.54 16.27
CA VAL A 413 -14.29 -10.50 17.30
C VAL A 413 -15.06 -11.66 16.65
N ARG A 414 -16.01 -11.39 15.75
CA ARG A 414 -16.73 -12.47 15.04
C ARG A 414 -15.75 -13.38 14.29
N ASP A 415 -14.87 -12.80 13.48
CA ASP A 415 -14.03 -13.55 12.55
C ASP A 415 -12.96 -14.38 13.31
N GLU A 416 -12.39 -13.88 14.41
CA GLU A 416 -11.47 -14.64 15.27
C GLU A 416 -12.15 -15.88 15.88
N PHE A 417 -13.40 -15.76 16.32
CA PHE A 417 -14.17 -16.88 16.89
C PHE A 417 -14.88 -17.78 15.86
N HIS A 418 -14.99 -17.35 14.60
CA HIS A 418 -15.53 -18.18 13.49
C HIS A 418 -14.46 -18.96 12.71
N LEU A 419 -13.21 -18.47 12.63
CA LEU A 419 -12.17 -19.03 11.73
C LEU A 419 -11.32 -20.18 12.31
N ALA A 420 -11.64 -20.69 13.50
CA ALA A 420 -10.95 -21.85 14.09
C ALA A 420 -11.42 -23.19 13.47
N PRO A 421 -10.90 -23.56 12.28
CA PRO A 421 -10.18 -24.82 12.21
C PRO A 421 -8.95 -24.77 11.27
N THR A 422 -7.84 -24.20 11.73
CA THR A 422 -6.50 -24.47 11.14
C THR A 422 -5.46 -24.69 12.24
N VAL A 423 -5.42 -25.93 12.74
CA VAL A 423 -4.34 -26.40 13.62
C VAL A 423 -3.10 -26.67 12.77
N THR A 424 -2.02 -25.93 12.99
CA THR A 424 -0.68 -26.35 12.54
C THR A 424 -0.24 -27.57 13.36
N PRO A 425 0.44 -28.59 12.80
CA PRO A 425 0.59 -29.89 13.48
C PRO A 425 1.46 -29.93 14.74
N PHE A 426 1.92 -28.79 15.26
CA PHE A 426 3.03 -28.70 16.22
C PHE A 426 2.71 -28.10 17.59
N ASP A 427 1.51 -27.56 17.82
CA ASP A 427 1.12 -27.07 19.16
C ASP A 427 0.05 -27.97 19.80
N ARG A 428 0.48 -28.81 20.74
CA ARG A 428 -0.41 -29.69 21.53
C ARG A 428 -0.93 -29.02 22.81
N SER A 429 -0.65 -27.74 23.00
CA SER A 429 -0.98 -26.97 24.21
C SER A 429 -2.27 -26.14 24.06
N ALA A 430 -2.69 -25.89 22.83
CA ALA A 430 -3.92 -25.15 22.54
C ALA A 430 -5.16 -26.03 22.78
N PRO A 431 -6.06 -25.69 23.73
CA PRO A 431 -7.31 -26.42 23.89
C PRO A 431 -8.18 -26.22 22.64
N ARG A 432 -8.94 -27.24 22.26
CA ARG A 432 -9.99 -27.12 21.24
C ARG A 432 -11.07 -26.16 21.77
N ALA A 433 -10.96 -24.88 21.45
CA ALA A 433 -12.05 -23.93 21.59
C ALA A 433 -13.21 -24.44 20.72
N GLY A 434 -14.24 -25.00 21.36
CA GLY A 434 -15.48 -25.32 20.68
C GLY A 434 -16.06 -24.05 20.06
N GLN A 435 -16.69 -24.18 18.89
CA GLN A 435 -17.25 -23.07 18.12
C GLN A 435 -18.03 -22.10 19.02
N ALA A 436 -17.42 -20.95 19.30
CA ALA A 436 -17.99 -19.95 20.19
C ALA A 436 -18.97 -19.09 19.38
N ALA A 437 -20.26 -19.17 19.71
CA ALA A 437 -21.30 -18.44 19.01
C ALA A 437 -21.26 -16.96 19.41
N VAL A 438 -20.58 -16.14 18.60
CA VAL A 438 -20.55 -14.67 18.75
C VAL A 438 -21.83 -14.06 18.17
N HIS A 439 -22.44 -13.16 18.92
CA HIS A 439 -23.52 -12.29 18.46
C HIS A 439 -23.07 -10.85 18.72
N ALA A 440 -23.24 -9.94 17.76
CA ALA A 440 -22.81 -8.55 17.92
C ALA A 440 -23.87 -7.54 17.46
N ALA A 441 -23.95 -6.41 18.16
CA ALA A 441 -24.79 -5.27 17.79
C ALA A 441 -24.02 -3.94 17.92
N VAL A 442 -24.15 -3.05 16.93
CA VAL A 442 -23.51 -1.71 16.94
C VAL A 442 -24.53 -0.60 16.69
N CYS A 443 -24.75 0.23 17.70
CA CYS A 443 -25.61 1.42 17.60
C CYS A 443 -24.80 2.71 17.70
N THR A 444 -25.11 3.70 16.87
CA THR A 444 -24.42 4.99 16.85
C THR A 444 -25.42 6.12 17.05
N GLY A 445 -25.13 7.04 17.98
CA GLY A 445 -26.00 8.18 18.26
C GLY A 445 -25.53 9.00 19.47
N GLU A 446 -26.35 9.95 19.88
CA GLU A 446 -26.13 10.75 21.08
C GLU A 446 -26.44 9.92 22.34
N ALA A 447 -25.43 9.71 23.19
CA ALA A 447 -25.61 9.02 24.47
C ALA A 447 -25.15 9.88 25.64
N LEU A 448 -25.77 9.69 26.81
CA LEU A 448 -25.32 10.32 28.04
C LEU A 448 -24.20 9.49 28.66
N LEU A 449 -22.96 9.98 28.52
CA LEU A 449 -21.77 9.38 29.13
C LEU A 449 -21.59 9.97 30.53
N ARG A 450 -21.38 9.10 31.53
CA ARG A 450 -20.94 9.51 32.88
C ARG A 450 -19.50 9.06 33.09
N TYR A 451 -18.64 9.97 33.51
CA TYR A 451 -17.20 9.73 33.67
C TYR A 451 -16.84 9.31 35.11
N GLU A 452 -15.65 8.75 35.30
CA GLU A 452 -15.10 8.50 36.63
C GLU A 452 -14.73 9.82 37.35
N ALA A 453 -14.69 9.78 38.69
CA ALA A 453 -14.49 10.97 39.52
C ALA A 453 -13.01 11.30 39.78
N ASP A 454 -12.09 10.55 39.17
CA ASP A 454 -10.63 10.67 39.34
C ASP A 454 -9.98 11.66 38.36
N GLY A 455 -10.73 12.15 37.37
CA GLY A 455 -10.25 13.04 36.31
C GLY A 455 -9.76 12.31 35.05
N SER A 456 -9.91 10.99 34.96
CA SER A 456 -9.71 10.26 33.71
C SER A 456 -10.90 10.47 32.76
N ASP A 457 -10.67 10.56 31.44
CA ASP A 457 -11.74 10.63 30.41
C ASP A 457 -12.39 9.23 30.18
N SER A 458 -12.36 8.37 31.20
CA SER A 458 -12.90 7.01 31.19
C SER A 458 -14.40 7.02 31.49
N VAL A 459 -15.17 6.24 30.72
CA VAL A 459 -16.63 6.23 30.81
C VAL A 459 -17.07 5.12 31.75
N ARG A 460 -17.74 5.52 32.84
CA ARG A 460 -18.24 4.62 33.89
C ARG A 460 -19.58 3.97 33.57
N SER A 461 -20.43 4.65 32.81
CA SER A 461 -21.74 4.13 32.38
C SER A 461 -22.28 4.87 31.17
N VAL A 462 -22.95 4.15 30.28
CA VAL A 462 -23.81 4.71 29.21
C VAL A 462 -25.26 4.43 29.57
N ASN A 463 -26.09 5.47 29.60
CA ASN A 463 -27.53 5.35 29.82
C ASN A 463 -28.31 6.05 28.70
N GLY A 464 -29.42 5.44 28.28
CA GLY A 464 -30.38 6.01 27.34
C GLY A 464 -30.74 5.09 26.17
N ALA A 465 -31.69 5.53 25.35
CA ALA A 465 -32.33 4.76 24.28
C ALA A 465 -31.37 4.08 23.28
N LEU A 466 -30.16 4.61 23.09
CA LEU A 466 -29.13 4.00 22.25
C LEU A 466 -28.66 2.63 22.75
N LEU A 467 -28.62 2.44 24.08
CA LEU A 467 -28.29 1.14 24.69
C LEU A 467 -29.47 0.17 24.55
N ASP A 468 -30.69 0.64 24.75
CA ASP A 468 -31.92 -0.16 24.62
C ASP A 468 -32.11 -0.66 23.18
N GLU A 469 -31.86 0.20 22.19
CA GLU A 469 -31.82 -0.14 20.76
C GLU A 469 -30.74 -1.21 20.47
N CYS A 470 -29.55 -1.05 21.07
CA CYS A 470 -28.44 -2.00 20.89
C CYS A 470 -28.75 -3.37 21.51
N GLN A 471 -29.39 -3.41 22.69
CA GLN A 471 -29.84 -4.65 23.33
C GLN A 471 -30.92 -5.35 22.49
N SER A 472 -31.87 -4.59 21.94
CA SER A 472 -32.89 -5.11 21.02
C SER A 472 -32.26 -5.78 19.80
N LEU A 473 -31.34 -5.09 19.12
CA LEU A 473 -30.61 -5.68 17.97
C LEU A 473 -29.79 -6.92 18.35
N LEU A 474 -29.13 -6.93 19.52
CA LEU A 474 -28.36 -8.08 20.00
C LEU A 474 -29.26 -9.30 20.29
N SER A 475 -30.43 -9.06 20.89
CA SER A 475 -31.39 -10.13 21.24
C SER A 475 -31.89 -10.90 20.01
N GLN A 476 -32.01 -10.20 18.88
CA GLN A 476 -32.51 -10.74 17.62
C GLN A 476 -31.41 -11.34 16.73
N ALA A 477 -30.14 -11.04 17.01
CA ALA A 477 -28.99 -11.51 16.22
C ALA A 477 -28.79 -13.02 16.33
N SER A 478 -28.51 -13.66 15.19
CA SER A 478 -28.11 -15.08 15.12
C SER A 478 -26.61 -15.27 15.37
N ALA A 479 -26.18 -16.51 15.62
CA ALA A 479 -24.77 -16.84 15.81
C ALA A 479 -23.94 -16.52 14.55
N GLY A 480 -22.95 -15.63 14.67
CA GLY A 480 -22.16 -15.10 13.56
C GLY A 480 -22.71 -13.83 12.93
N GLU A 481 -23.83 -13.28 13.40
CA GLU A 481 -24.32 -12.00 12.91
C GLU A 481 -23.71 -10.81 13.64
N VAL A 482 -23.31 -9.81 12.86
CA VAL A 482 -23.09 -8.43 13.34
C VAL A 482 -24.25 -7.60 12.83
N ARG A 483 -25.09 -7.09 13.73
CA ARG A 483 -26.20 -6.20 13.42
C ARG A 483 -25.86 -4.75 13.74
N VAL A 484 -26.46 -3.81 13.02
CA VAL A 484 -26.28 -2.38 13.22
C VAL A 484 -27.61 -1.63 13.12
N CYS A 485 -27.70 -0.49 13.80
CA CYS A 485 -28.83 0.43 13.61
C CYS A 485 -28.70 1.26 12.33
N GLY A 486 -29.80 1.89 11.91
CA GLY A 486 -29.86 2.71 10.70
C GLY A 486 -28.82 3.84 10.64
N ASN A 487 -28.49 4.46 11.78
CA ASN A 487 -27.49 5.54 11.84
C ASN A 487 -26.06 5.01 11.68
N THR A 488 -25.71 3.89 12.33
CA THR A 488 -24.43 3.20 12.10
C THR A 488 -24.28 2.82 10.63
N ARG A 489 -25.34 2.26 10.01
CA ARG A 489 -25.36 1.95 8.57
C ARG A 489 -25.11 3.20 7.73
N HIS A 490 -25.81 4.30 7.99
CA HIS A 490 -25.67 5.53 7.21
C HIS A 490 -24.22 6.08 7.25
N LEU A 491 -23.59 6.08 8.42
CA LEU A 491 -22.22 6.57 8.62
C LEU A 491 -21.15 5.64 7.99
N THR A 492 -21.45 4.35 7.81
CA THR A 492 -20.48 3.33 7.37
C THR A 492 -20.81 2.67 6.02
N ALA A 493 -21.86 3.14 5.33
CA ALA A 493 -22.33 2.66 4.02
C ALA A 493 -21.29 2.80 2.88
N SER A 494 -20.26 3.61 3.05
CA SER A 494 -19.12 3.71 2.12
C SER A 494 -18.12 2.55 2.23
N THR A 495 -18.19 1.78 3.32
CA THR A 495 -17.13 0.84 3.74
C THR A 495 -17.63 -0.59 3.90
N TYR A 496 -18.93 -0.80 4.15
CA TYR A 496 -19.52 -2.13 4.36
C TYR A 496 -20.81 -2.34 3.57
N CYS A 497 -21.09 -3.59 3.22
CA CYS A 497 -22.36 -4.01 2.63
C CYS A 497 -23.35 -4.39 3.72
N PHE A 498 -24.63 -4.03 3.54
CA PHE A 498 -25.68 -4.24 4.53
C PHE A 498 -26.89 -4.95 3.93
N ALA A 499 -27.34 -6.04 4.55
CA ALA A 499 -28.64 -6.66 4.27
C ALA A 499 -29.69 -6.20 5.29
N SER A 500 -30.93 -6.01 4.85
CA SER A 500 -32.08 -5.84 5.75
C SER A 500 -32.43 -7.19 6.36
N VAL A 501 -32.69 -7.26 7.67
CA VAL A 501 -33.03 -8.52 8.35
C VAL A 501 -34.32 -8.38 9.15
N GLY A 502 -35.35 -9.09 8.71
CA GLY A 502 -36.70 -9.05 9.26
C GLY A 502 -37.54 -7.84 8.81
N ASP A 503 -38.79 -7.78 9.28
CA ASP A 503 -39.76 -6.72 8.95
C ASP A 503 -39.52 -5.39 9.68
N THR A 504 -38.51 -5.30 10.55
CA THR A 504 -38.16 -4.06 11.27
C THR A 504 -37.24 -3.16 10.42
N PRO A 505 -37.67 -1.95 10.00
CA PRO A 505 -36.92 -1.10 9.05
C PRO A 505 -35.60 -0.51 9.59
N GLN A 506 -35.23 -0.82 10.83
CA GLN A 506 -34.06 -0.26 11.52
C GLN A 506 -32.93 -1.27 11.76
N ALA A 507 -33.14 -2.57 11.47
CA ALA A 507 -32.16 -3.65 11.72
C ALA A 507 -31.41 -4.07 10.44
N TRP A 508 -30.08 -3.94 10.44
CA TRP A 508 -29.24 -4.23 9.28
C TRP A 508 -28.07 -5.16 9.65
N GLN A 509 -27.82 -6.20 8.86
CA GLN A 509 -26.69 -7.13 9.04
C GLN A 509 -25.48 -6.72 8.20
N VAL A 510 -24.28 -6.78 8.76
CA VAL A 510 -23.01 -6.47 8.08
C VAL A 510 -22.50 -7.67 7.28
N ASN A 511 -22.69 -7.63 5.96
CA ASN A 511 -22.27 -8.68 5.03
C ASN A 511 -20.85 -8.41 4.50
N ARG A 512 -19.88 -8.40 5.43
CA ARG A 512 -18.44 -8.13 5.23
C ARG A 512 -18.11 -6.78 4.59
N THR A 513 -16.82 -6.44 4.63
CA THR A 513 -16.22 -5.45 3.73
C THR A 513 -16.37 -5.93 2.29
N PRO A 514 -16.68 -5.04 1.33
CA PRO A 514 -16.62 -5.42 -0.07
C PRO A 514 -15.19 -5.82 -0.40
N SER A 515 -15.00 -7.04 -0.92
CA SER A 515 -13.78 -7.37 -1.62
C SER A 515 -13.67 -6.37 -2.77
N ARG A 516 -12.61 -5.55 -2.78
CA ARG A 516 -12.43 -4.45 -3.74
C ARG A 516 -12.30 -4.93 -5.21
N ALA A 517 -12.40 -6.24 -5.44
CA ALA A 517 -12.50 -6.89 -6.74
C ALA A 517 -13.95 -7.05 -7.27
N GLU A 518 -15.00 -6.96 -6.44
CA GLU A 518 -16.35 -7.36 -6.86
C GLU A 518 -17.19 -6.25 -7.52
N HIS A 519 -16.84 -4.97 -7.35
CA HIS A 519 -17.43 -3.87 -8.12
C HIS A 519 -16.34 -2.83 -8.46
N PRO A 520 -15.84 -2.78 -9.71
CA PRO A 520 -15.23 -1.54 -10.19
C PRO A 520 -16.29 -0.42 -10.10
N PRO A 521 -15.97 0.76 -9.55
CA PRO A 521 -16.84 1.92 -9.80
C PRO A 521 -16.90 2.12 -11.32
N PRO A 522 -18.06 2.45 -11.91
CA PRO A 522 -18.19 2.58 -13.35
C PRO A 522 -17.12 3.52 -13.89
N ALA A 523 -16.51 3.12 -15.01
CA ALA A 523 -15.40 3.82 -15.66
C ALA A 523 -15.84 5.12 -16.34
N ALA A 524 -16.51 6.00 -15.60
CA ALA A 524 -16.41 7.43 -15.84
C ALA A 524 -14.96 7.83 -15.54
N GLY A 525 -14.23 8.26 -16.58
CA GLY A 525 -13.00 9.02 -16.42
C GLY A 525 -13.22 10.21 -15.50
N VAL A 526 -12.14 10.84 -15.02
CA VAL A 526 -12.26 11.99 -14.11
C VAL A 526 -12.55 13.28 -14.90
N VAL A 527 -13.69 13.24 -15.62
CA VAL A 527 -14.42 14.44 -16.03
C VAL A 527 -14.56 15.29 -14.76
N ASP A 528 -14.05 16.53 -14.81
CA ASP A 528 -13.99 17.50 -13.71
C ASP A 528 -12.74 17.50 -12.79
N ARG A 529 -11.61 16.80 -13.08
CA ARG A 529 -10.31 17.03 -12.36
C ARG A 529 -9.01 16.99 -13.20
N GLU A 530 -9.07 17.19 -14.52
CA GLU A 530 -7.86 17.21 -15.36
C GLU A 530 -6.92 18.38 -15.04
N ILE A 531 -7.47 19.55 -14.66
CA ILE A 531 -6.69 20.75 -14.31
C ILE A 531 -5.78 20.49 -13.09
N GLU A 532 -6.32 19.84 -12.06
CA GLU A 532 -5.60 19.47 -10.85
C GLU A 532 -4.53 18.41 -11.11
N LEU A 533 -4.78 17.47 -12.02
CA LEU A 533 -3.79 16.46 -12.45
C LEU A 533 -2.66 17.07 -13.26
N ASP A 534 -2.97 17.97 -14.19
CA ASP A 534 -1.99 18.71 -14.98
C ASP A 534 -1.14 19.64 -14.09
N PHE A 535 -1.74 20.27 -13.08
CA PHE A 535 -1.02 21.04 -12.05
C PHE A 535 -0.03 20.17 -11.28
N LEU A 536 -0.46 19.01 -10.76
CA LEU A 536 0.42 18.08 -10.05
C LEU A 536 1.57 17.57 -10.95
N ARG A 537 1.29 17.28 -12.23
CA ARG A 537 2.31 16.89 -13.22
C ARG A 537 3.33 18.00 -13.48
N GLY A 538 2.87 19.25 -13.63
CA GLY A 538 3.74 20.40 -13.80
C GLY A 538 4.65 20.65 -12.59
N MET A 539 4.14 20.42 -11.38
CA MET A 539 4.91 20.52 -10.14
C MET A 539 5.96 19.41 -10.01
N LEU A 540 5.62 18.16 -10.35
CA LEU A 540 6.60 17.05 -10.40
C LEU A 540 7.74 17.35 -11.39
N GLU A 541 7.41 17.80 -12.59
CA GLU A 541 8.43 18.14 -13.60
C GLU A 541 9.32 19.32 -13.16
N ARG A 542 8.76 20.29 -12.42
CA ARG A 542 9.52 21.37 -11.79
C ARG A 542 10.48 20.86 -10.71
N VAL A 543 10.05 19.92 -9.85
CA VAL A 543 10.91 19.28 -8.83
C VAL A 543 12.08 18.56 -9.50
N ARG A 544 11.81 17.77 -10.54
CA ARG A 544 12.84 17.06 -11.31
C ARG A 544 13.86 18.03 -11.92
N ARG A 545 13.41 19.10 -12.59
CA ARG A 545 14.30 20.07 -13.26
C ARG A 545 15.08 20.99 -12.33
N ARG A 546 14.63 21.19 -11.10
CA ARG A 546 15.27 22.11 -10.14
C ARG A 546 16.03 21.42 -9.02
N GLU A 547 15.90 20.10 -8.88
CA GLU A 547 16.44 19.33 -7.75
C GLU A 547 15.99 19.89 -6.38
N THR A 548 14.82 20.53 -6.29
CA THR A 548 14.32 21.09 -5.02
C THR A 548 13.15 20.24 -4.52
N PRO A 549 13.14 19.82 -3.24
CA PRO A 549 11.97 19.14 -2.67
C PRO A 549 10.74 20.04 -2.79
N HIS A 550 9.54 19.48 -2.97
CA HIS A 550 8.31 20.26 -2.96
C HIS A 550 7.14 19.46 -2.40
N VAL A 551 6.31 20.10 -1.57
CA VAL A 551 5.13 19.51 -0.93
C VAL A 551 3.86 20.14 -1.49
N VAL A 552 2.95 19.33 -2.02
CA VAL A 552 1.60 19.76 -2.43
C VAL A 552 0.56 19.15 -1.48
N THR A 553 -0.16 20.00 -0.76
CA THR A 553 -1.27 19.60 0.12
C THR A 553 -2.61 19.82 -0.60
N VAL A 554 -3.26 18.72 -0.99
CA VAL A 554 -4.59 18.71 -1.60
C VAL A 554 -5.66 18.74 -0.50
N VAL A 555 -6.35 19.87 -0.34
CA VAL A 555 -7.35 20.10 0.71
C VAL A 555 -8.76 20.04 0.13
N GLY A 556 -9.71 19.45 0.86
CA GLY A 556 -11.11 19.45 0.45
C GLY A 556 -12.03 18.76 1.46
N LYS A 557 -13.34 18.96 1.32
CA LYS A 557 -14.36 18.37 2.21
C LYS A 557 -14.45 16.84 2.08
N SER A 558 -15.24 16.18 2.92
CA SER A 558 -15.56 14.76 2.72
C SER A 558 -16.24 14.57 1.37
N GLY A 559 -15.94 13.46 0.67
CA GLY A 559 -16.49 13.20 -0.68
C GLY A 559 -15.92 14.04 -1.83
N SER A 560 -14.99 14.98 -1.60
CA SER A 560 -14.42 15.82 -2.67
C SER A 560 -13.46 15.11 -3.64
N GLY A 561 -13.23 13.80 -3.46
CA GLY A 561 -12.45 12.98 -4.38
C GLY A 561 -10.93 13.02 -4.18
N LYS A 562 -10.39 13.61 -3.09
CA LYS A 562 -8.94 13.69 -2.82
C LYS A 562 -8.18 12.39 -3.04
N SER A 563 -8.58 11.32 -2.36
CA SER A 563 -7.96 9.99 -2.46
C SER A 563 -8.11 9.38 -3.87
N ARG A 564 -9.07 9.83 -4.67
CA ARG A 564 -9.21 9.47 -6.10
C ARG A 564 -8.24 10.29 -6.96
N LEU A 565 -8.08 11.59 -6.70
CA LEU A 565 -7.07 12.44 -7.35
C LEU A 565 -5.66 11.92 -7.10
N LEU A 566 -5.31 11.61 -5.85
CA LEU A 566 -4.01 11.03 -5.50
C LEU A 566 -3.78 9.69 -6.19
N LYS A 567 -4.78 8.78 -6.20
CA LYS A 567 -4.68 7.48 -6.92
C LYS A 567 -4.60 7.62 -8.44
N GLU A 568 -5.20 8.65 -9.02
CA GLU A 568 -5.09 8.96 -10.45
C GLU A 568 -3.73 9.58 -10.80
N PHE A 569 -3.19 10.45 -9.94
CA PHE A 569 -1.85 11.01 -10.09
C PHE A 569 -0.75 9.95 -9.86
N GLU A 570 -0.91 9.09 -8.84
CA GLU A 570 -0.09 7.88 -8.58
C GLU A 570 -0.01 7.03 -9.86
N ARG A 571 -1.17 6.70 -10.43
CA ARG A 571 -1.29 5.96 -11.71
C ARG A 571 -0.57 6.61 -12.88
N ARG A 572 -0.89 7.88 -13.19
CA ARG A 572 -0.27 8.61 -14.32
C ARG A 572 1.23 8.84 -14.15
N THR A 573 1.75 8.77 -12.93
CA THR A 573 3.18 8.89 -12.64
C THR A 573 3.90 7.55 -12.72
N MET A 574 3.30 6.46 -12.22
CA MET A 574 3.84 5.09 -12.35
C MET A 574 4.12 4.71 -13.80
N GLY A 575 3.33 5.24 -14.73
CA GLY A 575 3.44 4.99 -16.15
C GLY A 575 4.39 5.87 -16.96
N GLN A 576 5.20 6.73 -16.33
CA GLN A 576 6.20 7.51 -17.07
C GLN A 576 7.51 6.74 -17.24
N PRO A 577 8.20 6.84 -18.40
CA PRO A 577 9.47 6.14 -18.70
C PRO A 577 10.67 6.76 -17.96
N VAL A 578 10.51 7.02 -16.67
CA VAL A 578 11.47 7.66 -15.78
C VAL A 578 11.58 6.82 -14.51
N ALA A 579 12.80 6.52 -14.09
CA ALA A 579 13.09 5.75 -12.88
C ALA A 579 12.61 6.51 -11.62
N THR A 580 11.33 6.35 -11.32
CA THR A 580 10.64 7.03 -10.23
C THR A 580 10.35 6.03 -9.12
N TRP A 581 10.65 6.42 -7.90
CA TRP A 581 10.30 5.64 -6.71
C TRP A 581 9.03 6.19 -6.07
N PHE A 582 8.25 5.30 -5.49
CA PHE A 582 6.96 5.56 -4.86
C PHE A 582 7.04 5.16 -3.41
N LEU A 583 6.79 6.10 -2.50
CA LEU A 583 6.67 5.82 -1.08
C LEU A 583 5.19 5.84 -0.68
N VAL A 584 4.67 4.69 -0.23
CA VAL A 584 3.25 4.48 0.12
C VAL A 584 3.15 3.86 1.53
N PRO A 585 2.20 4.28 2.39
CA PRO A 585 2.00 3.64 3.70
C PRO A 585 1.77 2.12 3.59
N SER A 586 2.41 1.34 4.46
CA SER A 586 2.23 -0.12 4.50
C SER A 586 0.96 -0.50 5.28
N GLY A 587 0.15 -1.39 4.71
CA GLY A 587 -1.11 -1.85 5.30
C GLY A 587 -2.17 -2.12 4.23
N ARG A 588 -3.09 -3.06 4.47
CA ARG A 588 -4.17 -3.38 3.51
C ARG A 588 -5.09 -2.19 3.24
N ASP A 589 -5.29 -1.34 4.25
CA ASP A 589 -6.27 -0.25 4.22
C ASP A 589 -5.65 1.17 4.18
N ARG A 590 -4.31 1.28 4.07
CA ARG A 590 -3.55 2.55 4.17
C ARG A 590 -3.82 3.35 5.47
N GLU A 591 -4.31 2.71 6.54
CA GLU A 591 -4.66 3.36 7.81
C GLU A 591 -3.43 3.87 8.59
N TRP A 592 -3.54 5.07 9.17
CA TRP A 592 -2.51 5.68 10.01
C TRP A 592 -2.43 5.00 11.38
N ARG A 593 -1.20 4.61 11.78
CA ARG A 593 -0.93 4.05 13.11
C ARG A 593 -0.63 5.17 14.13
N PRO A 594 -0.95 4.98 15.42
CA PRO A 594 -0.69 5.97 16.46
C PRO A 594 0.82 6.16 16.74
N ALA A 595 1.14 7.34 17.29
CA ALA A 595 2.51 7.75 17.60
C ALA A 595 3.24 6.72 18.47
N GLY A 596 4.33 6.14 17.94
CA GLY A 596 5.16 5.16 18.64
C GLY A 596 5.11 3.75 18.04
N ALA A 597 4.07 3.40 17.29
CA ALA A 597 4.05 2.21 16.44
C ALA A 597 5.00 2.36 15.23
N SER A 598 5.47 1.25 14.66
CA SER A 598 6.32 1.29 13.46
C SER A 598 5.58 1.89 12.27
N GLN A 599 5.96 3.11 11.87
CA GLN A 599 5.50 3.78 10.65
C GLN A 599 6.30 3.25 9.46
N ARG A 600 5.84 2.12 8.91
CA ARG A 600 6.47 1.47 7.76
C ARG A 600 5.82 1.88 6.45
N PHE A 601 6.66 2.11 5.46
CA PHE A 601 6.28 2.49 4.11
C PHE A 601 6.86 1.49 3.12
N LEU A 602 6.16 1.22 2.03
CA LEU A 602 6.70 0.49 0.90
C LEU A 602 7.34 1.50 -0.05
N LEU A 603 8.66 1.43 -0.16
CA LEU A 603 9.41 2.03 -1.27
C LEU A 603 9.30 1.07 -2.45
N ARG A 604 8.68 1.52 -3.54
CA ARG A 604 8.49 0.73 -4.76
C ARG A 604 9.05 1.48 -5.96
N ARG A 605 9.69 0.79 -6.87
CA ARG A 605 10.11 1.36 -8.14
C ARG A 605 8.94 1.36 -9.14
N SER A 606 8.94 2.27 -10.12
CA SER A 606 7.96 2.21 -11.22
C SER A 606 7.98 0.83 -11.88
N PRO A 607 6.82 0.21 -12.16
CA PRO A 607 6.74 -1.10 -12.78
C PRO A 607 7.27 -1.16 -14.23
N LEU A 608 7.60 -0.01 -14.85
CA LEU A 608 8.38 0.04 -16.10
C LEU A 608 9.83 -0.45 -15.87
N PHE A 609 10.32 -0.35 -14.65
CA PHE A 609 11.67 -0.73 -14.23
C PHE A 609 11.68 -1.98 -13.35
N ASP A 610 10.62 -2.23 -12.59
CA ASP A 610 10.46 -3.43 -11.77
C ASP A 610 9.04 -4.03 -11.91
N PRO A 611 8.79 -4.86 -12.94
CA PRO A 611 7.48 -5.46 -13.18
C PRO A 611 7.08 -6.55 -12.17
N TYR A 612 7.85 -6.79 -11.10
CA TYR A 612 7.47 -7.70 -10.00
C TYR A 612 7.34 -7.02 -8.64
N GLY A 613 7.87 -5.81 -8.49
CA GLY A 613 8.10 -5.25 -7.16
C GLY A 613 9.21 -6.01 -6.42
N ASN A 614 10.17 -6.63 -7.11
CA ASN A 614 11.33 -7.29 -6.49
C ASN A 614 12.21 -6.30 -5.70
N GLU A 615 12.24 -5.03 -6.11
CA GLU A 615 12.86 -3.90 -5.41
C GLU A 615 11.84 -3.16 -4.50
N THR A 616 10.75 -3.83 -4.11
CA THR A 616 9.88 -3.32 -3.03
C THR A 616 10.61 -3.47 -1.69
N VAL A 617 11.07 -2.36 -1.13
CA VAL A 617 11.71 -2.31 0.18
C VAL A 617 10.73 -1.75 1.21
N GLU A 618 10.54 -2.46 2.33
CA GLU A 618 9.82 -1.91 3.48
C GLU A 618 10.76 -0.98 4.28
N LEU A 619 10.52 0.33 4.20
CA LEU A 619 11.23 1.35 4.95
C LEU A 619 10.51 1.65 6.26
N ASP A 620 11.14 1.37 7.40
CA ASP A 620 10.67 1.84 8.71
C ASP A 620 11.20 3.26 8.97
N LEU A 621 10.32 4.27 8.86
CA LEU A 621 10.69 5.67 9.09
C LEU A 621 10.64 6.06 10.58
N THR A 622 10.30 5.16 11.49
CA THR A 622 10.05 5.48 12.92
C THR A 622 11.25 6.10 13.61
N GLN A 623 12.48 5.65 13.30
CA GLN A 623 13.69 6.30 13.84
C GLN A 623 13.92 7.68 13.21
N SER A 624 13.68 7.85 11.92
CA SER A 624 13.82 9.14 11.21
C SER A 624 12.83 10.20 11.69
N LEU A 625 11.56 9.80 11.92
CA LEU A 625 10.54 10.65 12.53
C LEU A 625 10.95 11.12 13.93
N LYS A 626 11.52 10.22 14.75
CA LYS A 626 12.02 10.52 16.10
C LYS A 626 13.31 11.35 16.11
N SER A 627 14.24 11.09 15.19
CA SER A 627 15.56 11.74 15.16
C SER A 627 15.59 13.04 14.34
N GLY A 628 14.52 13.37 13.61
CA GLY A 628 14.44 14.54 12.73
C GLY A 628 15.36 14.50 11.52
N ARG A 629 15.96 13.35 11.19
CA ARG A 629 16.81 13.20 9.99
C ARG A 629 15.95 12.77 8.81
N ASN A 630 16.19 13.35 7.63
CA ASN A 630 15.50 12.98 6.40
C ASN A 630 16.29 11.90 5.61
N PRO A 631 15.90 10.61 5.66
CA PRO A 631 16.55 9.57 4.87
C PRO A 631 16.16 9.65 3.39
N LEU A 632 15.02 10.27 3.08
CA LEU A 632 14.48 10.36 1.72
C LEU A 632 15.36 11.25 0.84
N THR A 633 16.03 12.25 1.41
CA THR A 633 17.01 13.10 0.70
C THR A 633 18.21 12.31 0.15
N GLY A 634 18.57 11.18 0.77
CA GLY A 634 19.60 10.29 0.24
C GLY A 634 19.12 9.60 -1.03
N ILE A 635 17.97 8.94 -0.96
CA ILE A 635 17.33 8.23 -2.09
C ILE A 635 17.02 9.21 -3.24
N ALA A 636 16.47 10.38 -2.90
CA ALA A 636 16.02 11.40 -3.85
C ALA A 636 17.15 12.19 -4.54
N ARG A 637 18.43 11.88 -4.25
CA ARG A 637 19.59 12.39 -5.01
C ARG A 637 19.91 11.54 -6.22
N ASP A 638 19.78 10.22 -6.09
CA ASP A 638 20.16 9.27 -7.14
C ASP A 638 19.00 9.04 -8.12
N CYS A 639 17.77 9.42 -7.74
CA CYS A 639 16.56 9.19 -8.53
C CYS A 639 15.37 10.05 -8.04
N PRO A 640 14.42 10.46 -8.91
CA PRO A 640 13.18 11.11 -8.48
C PRO A 640 12.34 10.22 -7.56
N LEU A 641 11.94 10.78 -6.40
CA LEU A 641 11.14 10.09 -5.39
C LEU A 641 9.81 10.83 -5.19
N VAL A 642 8.70 10.11 -5.36
CA VAL A 642 7.34 10.62 -5.13
C VAL A 642 6.72 9.92 -3.93
N MET A 643 6.28 10.70 -2.94
CA MET A 643 5.67 10.21 -1.71
C MET A 643 4.19 10.57 -1.66
N PHE A 644 3.35 9.56 -1.44
CA PHE A 644 1.90 9.69 -1.40
C PHE A 644 1.38 9.57 0.03
N VAL A 645 0.68 10.60 0.50
CA VAL A 645 0.16 10.68 1.87
C VAL A 645 -1.34 10.91 1.82
N ASP A 646 -2.15 9.86 1.95
CA ASP A 646 -3.61 10.02 2.06
C ASP A 646 -3.99 10.44 3.50
N ASP A 647 -5.10 11.16 3.68
CA ASP A 647 -5.63 11.56 5.00
C ASP A 647 -4.60 12.12 6.03
N LEU A 648 -3.65 12.97 5.59
CA LEU A 648 -2.59 13.62 6.40
C LEU A 648 -3.08 14.28 7.71
N HIS A 649 -4.34 14.67 7.78
CA HIS A 649 -4.97 15.29 8.95
C HIS A 649 -5.11 14.33 10.16
N GLU A 650 -5.19 13.02 9.90
CA GLU A 650 -5.20 11.95 10.91
C GLU A 650 -3.77 11.54 11.35
N ALA A 651 -2.73 12.01 10.66
CA ALA A 651 -1.34 11.65 10.96
C ALA A 651 -0.91 12.06 12.38
N ASP A 652 0.09 11.37 12.94
CA ASP A 652 0.70 11.79 14.21
C ASP A 652 1.47 13.12 14.08
N GLY A 653 1.81 13.72 15.23
CA GLY A 653 2.54 14.99 15.24
C GLY A 653 3.92 14.90 14.58
N ALA A 654 4.61 13.76 14.73
CA ALA A 654 5.97 13.58 14.23
C ALA A 654 6.02 13.48 12.70
N LEU A 655 5.02 12.85 12.07
CA LEU A 655 4.88 12.81 10.62
C LEU A 655 4.48 14.18 10.04
N LEU A 656 3.62 14.93 10.71
CA LEU A 656 3.33 16.33 10.36
C LEU A 656 4.61 17.18 10.39
N ASP A 657 5.41 17.10 11.46
CA ASP A 657 6.69 17.82 11.58
C ASP A 657 7.72 17.34 10.55
N PHE A 658 7.73 16.06 10.19
CA PHE A 658 8.57 15.53 9.12
C PHE A 658 8.20 16.14 7.76
N VAL A 659 6.94 16.01 7.32
CA VAL A 659 6.49 16.52 6.02
C VAL A 659 6.64 18.05 5.94
N GLY A 660 6.37 18.78 7.03
CA GLY A 660 6.60 20.22 7.10
C GLY A 660 8.07 20.59 6.87
N ARG A 661 9.00 19.92 7.57
CA ARG A 661 10.46 20.16 7.44
C ARG A 661 10.98 19.90 6.03
N VAL A 662 10.50 18.86 5.32
CA VAL A 662 10.93 18.57 3.95
C VAL A 662 10.76 19.79 3.02
N SER A 663 9.69 20.58 3.20
CA SER A 663 9.49 21.80 2.40
C SER A 663 10.50 22.94 2.72
N GLY A 664 11.11 22.93 3.90
CA GLY A 664 12.09 23.92 4.33
C GLY A 664 13.55 23.50 4.10
N GLU A 665 13.81 22.24 3.70
CA GLU A 665 15.17 21.76 3.43
C GLU A 665 15.69 22.32 2.10
N ALA A 666 16.69 23.22 2.16
CA ALA A 666 17.42 23.72 0.99
C ALA A 666 18.39 22.67 0.38
N ALA A 667 18.04 21.39 0.42
CA ALA A 667 18.82 20.30 -0.10
C ALA A 667 18.53 20.07 -1.59
N ARG A 668 19.58 19.78 -2.38
CA ARG A 668 19.40 19.24 -3.72
C ARG A 668 18.91 17.79 -3.64
N ALA A 669 17.63 17.58 -3.96
CA ALA A 669 16.93 16.31 -3.99
C ALA A 669 15.62 16.44 -4.80
N SER A 670 15.38 15.50 -5.72
CA SER A 670 14.14 15.43 -6.52
C SER A 670 13.02 14.70 -5.75
N LEU A 671 12.62 15.26 -4.60
CA LEU A 671 11.59 14.73 -3.71
C LEU A 671 10.26 15.46 -3.85
N PHE A 672 9.22 14.78 -4.34
CA PHE A 672 7.87 15.34 -4.46
C PHE A 672 6.91 14.66 -3.49
N ILE A 673 6.28 15.43 -2.59
CA ILE A 673 5.28 14.90 -1.65
C ILE A 673 3.90 15.40 -2.08
N VAL A 674 2.96 14.48 -2.31
CA VAL A 674 1.55 14.79 -2.55
C VAL A 674 0.72 14.26 -1.39
N ALA A 675 0.13 15.17 -0.62
CA ALA A 675 -0.61 14.86 0.60
C ALA A 675 -2.08 15.28 0.50
N ALA A 676 -3.02 14.38 0.78
CA ALA A 676 -4.44 14.70 0.91
C ALA A 676 -4.80 15.07 2.34
N ALA A 677 -5.50 16.18 2.53
CA ALA A 677 -5.93 16.66 3.85
C ALA A 677 -7.38 17.16 3.84
N ARG A 678 -7.99 17.24 5.03
CA ARG A 678 -9.25 17.96 5.23
C ARG A 678 -8.94 19.35 5.82
N PRO A 679 -9.86 20.33 5.69
CA PRO A 679 -9.61 21.71 6.15
C PRO A 679 -9.15 21.83 7.60
N TRP A 680 -9.60 20.95 8.49
CA TRP A 680 -9.21 20.95 9.91
C TRP A 680 -7.74 20.58 10.18
N LEU A 681 -6.95 20.23 9.15
CA LEU A 681 -5.50 20.23 9.26
C LEU A 681 -4.99 21.59 9.75
N PHE A 682 -5.60 22.69 9.28
CA PHE A 682 -5.25 24.05 9.67
C PHE A 682 -5.70 24.39 11.10
N ASP A 683 -6.80 23.80 11.61
CA ASP A 683 -7.21 23.95 13.01
C ASP A 683 -6.17 23.34 13.96
N ARG A 684 -5.53 22.25 13.54
CA ARG A 684 -4.48 21.54 14.30
C ARG A 684 -3.07 22.08 14.06
N ARG A 685 -2.82 22.67 12.89
CA ARG A 685 -1.54 23.30 12.48
C ARG A 685 -1.83 24.58 11.67
N PRO A 686 -2.07 25.73 12.33
CA PRO A 686 -2.38 26.99 11.64
C PRO A 686 -1.28 27.43 10.67
N ASP A 687 -0.02 27.19 11.03
CA ASP A 687 1.15 27.54 10.22
C ASP A 687 1.45 26.56 9.08
N TRP A 688 0.56 25.60 8.77
CA TRP A 688 0.83 24.55 7.78
C TRP A 688 1.08 25.13 6.37
N GLY A 689 2.32 25.01 5.90
CA GLY A 689 2.76 25.56 4.62
C GLY A 689 3.01 27.08 4.62
N GLY A 690 2.82 27.76 5.75
CA GLY A 690 3.14 29.17 5.90
C GLY A 690 4.65 29.43 5.84
N GLY A 691 5.06 30.41 5.04
CA GLY A 691 6.46 30.88 4.96
C GLY A 691 7.45 29.96 4.22
N SER A 692 7.03 28.79 3.73
CA SER A 692 7.89 27.86 2.98
C SER A 692 7.78 28.07 1.47
N PRO A 693 8.89 28.34 0.73
CA PRO A 693 8.84 28.56 -0.72
C PRO A 693 8.59 27.27 -1.53
N HIS A 694 8.66 26.10 -0.88
CA HIS A 694 8.46 24.80 -1.50
C HIS A 694 7.23 24.05 -0.96
N CYS A 695 6.24 24.78 -0.43
CA CYS A 695 4.93 24.25 -0.10
C CYS A 695 3.86 24.87 -1.01
N THR A 696 2.82 24.10 -1.35
CA THR A 696 1.66 24.62 -2.08
C THR A 696 0.39 23.91 -1.65
N THR A 697 -0.68 24.68 -1.43
CA THR A 697 -1.99 24.15 -1.06
C THR A 697 -2.91 24.21 -2.29
N LEU A 698 -3.46 23.06 -2.67
CA LEU A 698 -4.44 22.92 -3.75
C LEU A 698 -5.81 22.62 -3.12
N SER A 699 -6.74 23.56 -3.16
CA SER A 699 -8.12 23.33 -2.72
C SER A 699 -8.92 22.63 -3.82
N ILE A 700 -9.67 21.58 -3.47
CA ILE A 700 -10.60 20.90 -4.39
C ILE A 700 -12.02 20.86 -3.81
N ASP A 701 -12.97 21.21 -4.67
CA ASP A 701 -14.39 21.22 -4.35
C ASP A 701 -15.05 19.84 -4.53
N PRO A 702 -16.26 19.61 -3.99
CA PRO A 702 -17.07 18.46 -4.34
C PRO A 702 -17.26 18.37 -5.86
N PRO A 703 -17.17 17.18 -6.48
CA PRO A 703 -17.41 17.03 -7.91
C PRO A 703 -18.83 17.47 -8.27
N ASN A 704 -18.98 18.28 -9.32
CA ASN A 704 -20.24 18.91 -9.64
C ASN A 704 -21.32 17.87 -10.02
N PRO A 705 -22.49 17.79 -9.34
CA PRO A 705 -23.49 16.76 -9.59
C PRO A 705 -24.07 16.80 -11.02
N SER A 706 -24.02 17.94 -11.73
CA SER A 706 -24.50 18.06 -13.12
C SER A 706 -23.67 17.30 -14.15
N HIS A 707 -22.42 16.93 -13.84
CA HIS A 707 -21.57 16.13 -14.73
C HIS A 707 -21.71 14.61 -14.54
N ARG A 708 -22.64 14.16 -13.68
CA ARG A 708 -23.05 12.76 -13.65
C ARG A 708 -23.86 12.44 -14.91
N ARG A 709 -23.31 11.59 -15.81
CA ARG A 709 -24.11 10.91 -16.83
C ARG A 709 -25.33 10.27 -16.15
N PRO A 710 -26.57 10.48 -16.64
CA PRO A 710 -27.73 9.77 -16.08
C PRO A 710 -27.55 8.26 -16.27
N ALA A 711 -27.78 7.50 -15.21
CA ALA A 711 -27.70 6.04 -15.23
C ALA A 711 -28.94 5.48 -15.94
N HIS A 712 -28.80 5.26 -17.25
CA HIS A 712 -29.85 4.91 -18.21
C HIS A 712 -30.99 5.95 -18.36
N PRO A 713 -31.48 6.20 -19.59
CA PRO A 713 -32.84 6.71 -19.74
C PRO A 713 -33.83 5.61 -19.30
N PRO A 714 -34.97 5.94 -18.68
CA PRO A 714 -36.04 4.97 -18.48
C PRO A 714 -36.48 4.44 -19.85
N ALA A 715 -36.84 3.17 -19.93
CA ALA A 715 -37.28 2.54 -21.17
C ALA A 715 -38.49 3.29 -21.74
N ALA A 716 -38.28 4.02 -22.84
CA ALA A 716 -39.34 4.73 -23.53
C ALA A 716 -40.26 3.70 -24.21
N SER A 717 -41.44 3.51 -23.63
CA SER A 717 -42.50 2.68 -24.20
C SER A 717 -42.84 3.18 -25.61
N ALA A 718 -42.46 2.41 -26.63
CA ALA A 718 -42.67 2.77 -28.02
C ALA A 718 -44.15 2.63 -28.42
N HIS A 719 -44.96 3.65 -28.13
CA HIS A 719 -46.23 3.85 -28.81
C HIS A 719 -45.98 4.37 -30.22
N LEU A 720 -45.92 3.45 -31.17
CA LEU A 720 -45.96 3.73 -32.62
C LEU A 720 -47.33 4.29 -33.02
N PRO A 721 -47.41 5.46 -33.67
CA PRO A 721 -48.61 5.87 -34.37
C PRO A 721 -48.67 5.19 -35.75
N LEU A 722 -49.69 4.36 -35.98
CA LEU A 722 -50.01 3.82 -37.31
C LEU A 722 -50.69 4.89 -38.17
N SER A 723 -50.02 5.36 -39.21
CA SER A 723 -50.62 6.16 -40.29
C SER A 723 -49.84 5.97 -41.59
N GLY A 724 -50.51 5.62 -42.70
CA GLY A 724 -49.95 5.78 -44.05
C GLY A 724 -49.96 4.56 -44.97
N LEU A 725 -51.11 3.94 -45.21
CA LEU A 725 -51.36 3.25 -46.49
C LEU A 725 -52.44 4.02 -47.25
N GLY A 726 -52.10 4.46 -48.46
CA GLY A 726 -52.90 5.38 -49.27
C GLY A 726 -52.21 5.70 -50.60
N THR A 727 -52.02 4.67 -51.43
CA THR A 727 -51.73 4.76 -52.88
C THR A 727 -52.86 5.44 -53.65
N PRO A 728 -52.66 5.90 -54.91
CA PRO A 728 -51.53 5.63 -55.82
C PRO A 728 -50.50 6.76 -55.97
#